data_AF-B4P7C9-F1
#
_entry.id   AF-B4P7C9-F1
#
_cell.length_a   1.000
_cell.length_b   1.000
_cell.length_c   1.000
_cell.angle_alpha   90.00
_cell.angle_beta   90.00
_cell.angle_gamma   90.00
#
_symmetry.space_group_name_H-M   'P 1'
#
loop_
_entity.id
_entity.type
_entity.pdbx_description
1 polymer ?
#
loop_
_entity_poly.entity_id
_entity_poly.type
_entity_poly.pdbx_seq_one_letter_code
_entity_poly.pdbx_strand_id
1 'polypeptide(L)'
;MHGAPIRTITDNLAPRSMVTKDPKTGEKKWIGFVANLLNNFIEKVNATLAMQSEVGEVEGKIFFVNISKWTANDLLDIGMSVDTTGEMTNFDTFTYPYLMCSYCFMVPLPERIPYNEVYGVIIDPGVLALIFLKFCIFSVLLIYIQGRSLSLASVLMNDMCLRGFLCQPFPFPRQCCRKLKLMCLLLCFASLMTTTMYGAYLKTFLYSPPPQPMMRTFGDLEGSRYKIAINWAEMDMLRFENNRILPHVSNERVEIFEDYHEFVRLRESFNSSYAFPVNSVRWGTYDEQQKLLFNPVFYYSDEICLSRDNILSFPIRRHLPYRHLFEEHILQQKEFGLLNHWIDHSFLDMLRLELTPHTDLREPSDELAIDVDDLYWILGLYALALVIYDCVFSSTSRLLNVSTVLVSSGSCNFDWNFSSLTLILSCGPEAENEANYETLVKLQINRRLVYLRGGSKPHSVCERYSQKEQYNVAAIAEDFDRSKTIYACRHFKNPNIEEVSLLDSNPVFIEQFRNMHGKPIRTAADLLSPRSMIYMDAKTGERKTTGYVANLVNTFAERVNATLELEVLANKLIVKEILGMVENEQLDIGITLESSFRMTFIDISSYPYILTSYCLMVQVPAKLPYNLVYAMIIDPLVLGIILVLFCLLSVLLIYSQKMSWQDLSLANILLNDKSLRGLLGQSFPFPLNASKKLRLIFTILCFASIMLNTMYDAYLQSFFTNPPSEPEIGSFEDIGSYNRRIAMSALEVNGLIKTNNSHFREIRVDDLEIFDNMPEVYKLRDAFNLSYNYVVTGDRWRSYAELQTIFKEPVFYYARDLCFSRLIFLSVPLRRHLPYRHLFDEHMMQQHEFGFVNYWMSHSLFDMVRLGLTPLKDLSRPLAYTPSLLMDDISWILKIYLAAVVLCVLCFLLEIGVDMWKRRVKFRNLQF
;
A
#
# COMPACT_ATOMS: atom_id res chain seq x y z
N MET A 1 29.88 -35.78 0.14
CA MET A 1 29.56 -37.02 -0.61
C MET A 1 30.33 -37.06 -1.93
N HIS A 2 31.65 -36.86 -1.88
CA HIS A 2 32.50 -36.60 -3.05
C HIS A 2 32.35 -37.65 -4.16
N GLY A 3 31.68 -37.29 -5.25
CA GLY A 3 31.49 -38.11 -6.44
C GLY A 3 30.44 -39.23 -6.33
N ALA A 4 29.71 -39.33 -5.21
CA ALA A 4 28.69 -40.37 -5.04
C ALA A 4 27.47 -40.12 -5.94
N PRO A 5 26.97 -41.13 -6.68
CA PRO A 5 25.80 -40.97 -7.53
C PRO A 5 24.51 -40.95 -6.70
N ILE A 6 23.68 -39.92 -6.91
CA ILE A 6 22.31 -39.85 -6.38
C ILE A 6 21.37 -40.28 -7.51
N ARG A 7 20.69 -41.42 -7.34
CA ARG A 7 19.75 -41.95 -8.34
C ARG A 7 18.46 -41.15 -8.31
N THR A 8 18.09 -40.53 -9.43
CA THR A 8 16.87 -39.75 -9.56
C THR A 8 16.17 -39.96 -10.90
N ILE A 9 14.91 -39.54 -10.97
CA ILE A 9 14.15 -39.39 -12.20
C ILE A 9 13.21 -38.20 -12.04
N THR A 10 12.77 -37.63 -13.15
CA THR A 10 11.88 -36.46 -13.16
C THR A 10 10.58 -36.75 -13.86
N ASP A 11 9.56 -35.96 -13.52
CA ASP A 11 8.26 -35.96 -14.17
C ASP A 11 8.18 -35.04 -15.40
N ASN A 12 9.21 -34.23 -15.68
CA ASN A 12 9.25 -33.25 -16.78
C ASN A 12 8.00 -32.33 -16.86
N LEU A 13 7.36 -32.02 -15.74
CA LEU A 13 6.23 -31.08 -15.75
C LEU A 13 6.69 -29.65 -15.46
N ALA A 14 6.28 -28.72 -16.32
CA ALA A 14 6.43 -27.30 -16.06
C ALA A 14 5.43 -26.84 -14.98
N PRO A 15 5.82 -25.94 -14.05
CA PRO A 15 7.13 -25.28 -13.95
C PRO A 15 8.14 -25.99 -13.03
N ARG A 16 7.79 -27.14 -12.46
CA ARG A 16 8.58 -27.78 -11.39
C ARG A 16 9.91 -28.35 -11.87
N SER A 17 9.90 -29.04 -13.02
CA SER A 17 11.05 -29.71 -13.60
C SER A 17 10.95 -29.65 -15.12
N MET A 18 11.83 -28.87 -15.75
CA MET A 18 11.82 -28.61 -17.19
C MET A 18 13.18 -28.98 -17.79
N VAL A 19 13.15 -29.66 -18.94
CA VAL A 19 14.36 -30.09 -19.64
C VAL A 19 15.03 -28.87 -20.30
N THR A 20 16.31 -28.70 -20.07
CA THR A 20 17.15 -27.72 -20.75
C THR A 20 18.42 -28.38 -21.29
N LYS A 21 19.13 -27.70 -22.20
CA LYS A 21 20.43 -28.16 -22.73
C LYS A 21 21.51 -27.20 -22.27
N ASP A 22 22.60 -27.74 -21.72
CA ASP A 22 23.76 -26.93 -21.38
C ASP A 22 24.33 -26.32 -22.67
N PRO A 23 24.40 -24.97 -22.79
CA PRO A 23 24.87 -24.33 -24.01
C PRO A 23 26.36 -24.59 -24.32
N LYS A 24 27.15 -25.04 -23.34
CA LYS A 24 28.59 -25.31 -23.49
C LYS A 24 28.89 -26.79 -23.72
N THR A 25 28.21 -27.70 -23.03
CA THR A 25 28.48 -29.15 -23.12
C THR A 25 27.48 -29.91 -23.98
N GLY A 26 26.31 -29.32 -24.27
CA GLY A 26 25.21 -29.99 -24.97
C GLY A 26 24.48 -31.05 -24.12
N GLU A 27 24.89 -31.24 -22.87
CA GLU A 27 24.30 -32.21 -21.96
C GLU A 27 22.88 -31.78 -21.54
N LYS A 28 21.98 -32.76 -21.39
CA LYS A 28 20.63 -32.52 -20.87
C LYS A 28 20.72 -32.20 -19.38
N LYS A 29 20.13 -31.07 -18.99
CA LYS A 29 19.98 -30.61 -17.61
C LYS A 29 18.51 -30.33 -17.31
N TRP A 30 18.20 -30.12 -16.04
CA TRP A 30 16.84 -29.78 -15.59
C TRP A 30 16.86 -28.50 -14.78
N ILE A 31 15.86 -27.65 -15.03
CA ILE A 31 15.63 -26.39 -14.32
C ILE A 31 14.19 -26.32 -13.83
N GLY A 32 13.93 -25.47 -12.85
CA GLY A 32 12.61 -25.31 -12.22
C GLY A 32 12.71 -25.44 -10.70
N PHE A 33 11.67 -25.04 -9.98
CA PHE A 33 11.77 -24.92 -8.52
C PHE A 33 11.97 -26.26 -7.78
N VAL A 34 11.66 -27.41 -8.39
CA VAL A 34 11.98 -28.74 -7.83
C VAL A 34 13.37 -29.19 -8.27
N ALA A 35 13.70 -29.02 -9.55
CA ALA A 35 15.01 -29.40 -10.08
C ALA A 35 16.17 -28.59 -9.49
N ASN A 36 16.00 -27.27 -9.33
CA ASN A 36 17.02 -26.37 -8.80
C ASN A 36 17.38 -26.70 -7.35
N LEU A 37 16.40 -27.09 -6.53
CA LEU A 37 16.66 -27.52 -5.15
C LEU A 37 17.60 -28.73 -5.12
N LEU A 38 17.30 -29.76 -5.91
CA LEU A 38 18.08 -30.99 -5.97
C LEU A 38 19.47 -30.74 -6.56
N ASN A 39 19.56 -29.95 -7.64
CA ASN A 39 20.82 -29.54 -8.25
C ASN A 39 21.73 -28.81 -7.25
N ASN A 40 21.19 -27.84 -6.52
CA ASN A 40 21.93 -27.11 -5.48
C ASN A 40 22.38 -28.02 -4.34
N PHE A 41 21.57 -29.01 -3.97
CA PHE A 41 21.95 -29.99 -2.96
C PHE A 41 23.15 -30.84 -3.43
N ILE A 42 23.08 -31.33 -4.68
CA ILE A 42 24.14 -32.14 -5.30
C ILE A 42 25.46 -31.36 -5.32
N GLU A 43 25.41 -30.09 -5.70
CA GLU A 43 26.57 -29.20 -5.68
C GLU A 43 27.11 -29.01 -4.25
N LYS A 44 26.22 -28.71 -3.28
CA LYS A 44 26.57 -28.53 -1.86
C LYS A 44 27.28 -29.75 -1.26
N VAL A 45 26.83 -30.96 -1.56
CA VAL A 45 27.44 -32.20 -1.05
C VAL A 45 28.53 -32.76 -1.96
N ASN A 46 28.83 -32.10 -3.07
CA ASN A 46 29.76 -32.55 -4.11
C ASN A 46 29.48 -33.99 -4.59
N ALA A 47 28.21 -34.27 -4.90
CA ALA A 47 27.73 -35.56 -5.43
C ALA A 47 27.57 -35.50 -6.98
N THR A 48 27.22 -36.61 -7.60
CA THR A 48 26.87 -36.68 -9.04
C THR A 48 25.41 -37.05 -9.24
N LEU A 49 24.76 -36.47 -10.26
CA LEU A 49 23.38 -36.77 -10.59
C LEU A 49 23.29 -37.98 -11.52
N ALA A 50 22.63 -39.05 -11.09
CA ALA A 50 22.44 -40.27 -11.89
C ALA A 50 20.97 -40.40 -12.34
N MET A 51 20.67 -39.93 -13.55
CA MET A 51 19.32 -40.02 -14.14
C MET A 51 18.99 -41.46 -14.57
N GLN A 52 17.95 -42.03 -13.97
CA GLN A 52 17.49 -43.40 -14.24
C GLN A 52 16.47 -43.42 -15.37
N SER A 53 16.89 -43.14 -16.61
CA SER A 53 16.00 -43.12 -17.78
C SER A 53 15.42 -44.49 -18.15
N GLU A 54 16.04 -45.59 -17.71
CA GLU A 54 15.64 -46.97 -18.05
C GLU A 54 14.54 -47.54 -17.13
N VAL A 55 14.26 -46.89 -15.99
CA VAL A 55 13.33 -47.41 -14.95
C VAL A 55 11.85 -47.13 -15.29
N GLY A 56 11.57 -46.40 -16.38
CA GLY A 56 10.23 -45.85 -16.65
C GLY A 56 9.78 -45.75 -18.10
N GLU A 57 10.35 -46.49 -19.06
CA GLU A 57 9.80 -46.52 -20.43
C GLU A 57 8.65 -47.52 -20.56
N VAL A 58 7.43 -47.06 -20.32
CA VAL A 58 6.25 -47.55 -21.05
C VAL A 58 5.89 -46.43 -22.03
N GLU A 59 6.19 -46.62 -23.31
CA GLU A 59 5.90 -45.65 -24.40
C GLU A 59 6.48 -44.23 -24.22
N GLY A 60 7.59 -44.08 -23.50
CA GLY A 60 8.30 -42.79 -23.37
C GLY A 60 7.63 -41.75 -22.47
N LYS A 61 6.66 -42.13 -21.63
CA LYS A 61 5.94 -41.23 -20.71
C LYS A 61 6.13 -41.66 -19.24
N ILE A 62 6.74 -40.79 -18.42
CA ILE A 62 6.97 -41.03 -16.98
C ILE A 62 5.91 -40.29 -16.17
N PHE A 63 5.09 -41.03 -15.43
CA PHE A 63 4.09 -40.46 -14.51
C PHE A 63 4.68 -40.21 -13.13
N PHE A 64 4.44 -39.03 -12.54
CA PHE A 64 4.98 -38.66 -11.22
C PHE A 64 4.52 -39.59 -10.08
N VAL A 65 3.32 -40.16 -10.16
CA VAL A 65 2.79 -41.17 -9.22
C VAL A 65 3.63 -42.45 -9.21
N ASN A 66 4.30 -42.77 -10.33
CA ASN A 66 5.23 -43.90 -10.37
C ASN A 66 6.57 -43.57 -9.70
N ILE A 67 6.97 -42.30 -9.66
CA ILE A 67 8.22 -41.86 -9.02
C ILE A 67 8.18 -42.13 -7.51
N SER A 68 7.07 -41.80 -6.83
CA SER A 68 6.91 -42.10 -5.41
C SER A 68 6.85 -43.60 -5.12
N LYS A 69 6.29 -44.41 -6.03
CA LYS A 69 6.36 -45.89 -5.95
C LYS A 69 7.78 -46.41 -6.15
N TRP A 70 8.56 -45.86 -7.08
CA TRP A 70 9.93 -46.28 -7.36
C TRP A 70 10.90 -45.91 -6.23
N THR A 71 10.73 -44.76 -5.58
CA THR A 71 11.50 -44.41 -4.38
C THR A 71 11.12 -45.32 -3.21
N ALA A 72 9.83 -45.63 -3.03
CA ALA A 72 9.36 -46.55 -2.00
C ALA A 72 9.89 -47.99 -2.17
N ASN A 73 10.17 -48.40 -3.41
CA ASN A 73 10.79 -49.69 -3.77
C ASN A 73 12.33 -49.62 -3.87
N ASP A 74 12.97 -48.56 -3.36
CA ASP A 74 14.43 -48.36 -3.31
C ASP A 74 15.15 -48.31 -4.70
N LEU A 75 14.40 -48.15 -5.79
CA LEU A 75 14.94 -48.00 -7.15
C LEU A 75 15.60 -46.63 -7.36
N LEU A 76 15.06 -45.61 -6.69
CA LEU A 76 15.54 -44.22 -6.71
C LEU A 76 15.93 -43.78 -5.30
N ASP A 77 16.91 -42.89 -5.18
CA ASP A 77 17.29 -42.33 -3.88
C ASP A 77 16.43 -41.12 -3.51
N ILE A 78 16.29 -40.16 -4.44
CA ILE A 78 15.42 -38.98 -4.33
C ILE A 78 14.70 -38.81 -5.66
N GLY A 79 13.38 -38.70 -5.68
CA GLY A 79 12.64 -38.37 -6.91
C GLY A 79 12.66 -36.85 -7.17
N MET A 80 12.94 -36.44 -8.41
CA MET A 80 12.89 -35.03 -8.84
C MET A 80 11.45 -34.65 -9.21
N SER A 81 10.56 -34.81 -8.23
CA SER A 81 9.13 -34.53 -8.27
C SER A 81 8.65 -34.18 -6.87
N VAL A 82 7.40 -33.74 -6.75
CA VAL A 82 6.73 -33.53 -5.47
C VAL A 82 5.38 -34.25 -5.45
N ASP A 83 5.02 -34.80 -4.29
CA ASP A 83 3.78 -35.55 -4.08
C ASP A 83 3.07 -35.10 -2.80
N THR A 84 1.77 -35.38 -2.68
CA THR A 84 0.96 -35.02 -1.49
C THR A 84 1.24 -35.95 -0.32
N THR A 85 1.35 -35.37 0.89
CA THR A 85 1.59 -36.12 2.14
C THR A 85 0.44 -36.07 3.15
N GLY A 86 -0.62 -35.29 2.86
CA GLY A 86 -1.67 -34.91 3.82
C GLY A 86 -2.49 -36.05 4.45
N GLU A 87 -2.60 -37.22 3.81
CA GLU A 87 -3.37 -38.37 4.31
C GLU A 87 -2.54 -39.67 4.42
N MET A 88 -1.21 -39.56 4.44
CA MET A 88 -0.36 -40.75 4.49
C MET A 88 -0.23 -41.32 5.91
N THR A 89 -0.30 -42.65 6.01
CA THR A 89 -0.06 -43.40 7.25
C THR A 89 1.43 -43.66 7.51
N ASN A 90 2.29 -43.49 6.49
CA ASN A 90 3.74 -43.69 6.59
C ASN A 90 4.50 -42.55 5.89
N PHE A 91 5.37 -41.86 6.63
CA PHE A 91 6.21 -40.74 6.17
C PHE A 91 7.68 -41.13 5.91
N ASP A 92 8.01 -42.43 5.98
CA ASP A 92 9.39 -42.91 5.80
C ASP A 92 9.89 -42.68 4.37
N THR A 93 8.99 -42.59 3.38
CA THR A 93 9.29 -42.40 1.96
C THR A 93 9.18 -40.95 1.49
N PHE A 94 9.04 -39.98 2.40
CA PHE A 94 8.91 -38.56 2.06
C PHE A 94 9.81 -37.69 2.92
N THR A 95 10.27 -36.57 2.36
CA THR A 95 11.01 -35.56 3.13
C THR A 95 10.10 -34.77 4.04
N TYR A 96 10.72 -33.95 4.90
CA TYR A 96 10.09 -32.77 5.48
C TYR A 96 9.34 -31.95 4.40
N PRO A 97 8.17 -31.35 4.75
CA PRO A 97 7.37 -30.51 3.86
C PRO A 97 8.15 -29.48 3.05
N TYR A 98 8.10 -29.61 1.72
CA TYR A 98 8.77 -28.66 0.82
C TYR A 98 7.96 -27.39 0.66
N LEU A 99 6.69 -27.51 0.24
CA LEU A 99 5.79 -26.36 0.10
C LEU A 99 4.34 -26.76 0.43
N MET A 100 3.51 -25.77 0.72
CA MET A 100 2.06 -25.94 0.90
C MET A 100 1.33 -25.24 -0.24
N CYS A 101 0.27 -25.86 -0.74
CA CYS A 101 -0.57 -25.28 -1.78
C CYS A 101 -2.03 -25.68 -1.60
N SER A 102 -2.92 -24.85 -2.11
CA SER A 102 -4.34 -25.12 -2.28
C SER A 102 -4.60 -25.73 -3.66
N TYR A 103 -5.45 -26.76 -3.74
CA TYR A 103 -5.91 -27.39 -4.98
C TYR A 103 -7.37 -26.99 -5.21
N CYS A 104 -7.59 -26.02 -6.10
CA CYS A 104 -8.90 -25.44 -6.34
C CYS A 104 -9.21 -25.33 -7.83
N PHE A 105 -10.43 -24.94 -8.17
CA PHE A 105 -10.85 -24.86 -9.56
C PHE A 105 -10.43 -23.55 -10.21
N MET A 106 -9.78 -23.68 -11.36
CA MET A 106 -9.68 -22.69 -12.42
C MET A 106 -11.00 -22.74 -13.20
N VAL A 107 -11.84 -21.72 -13.01
CA VAL A 107 -13.21 -21.65 -13.54
C VAL A 107 -13.28 -20.57 -14.62
N PRO A 108 -13.97 -20.80 -15.76
CA PRO A 108 -14.16 -19.77 -16.77
C PRO A 108 -14.86 -18.54 -16.17
N LEU A 109 -14.42 -17.34 -16.58
CA LEU A 109 -15.03 -16.10 -16.11
C LEU A 109 -16.52 -16.02 -16.53
N PRO A 110 -17.40 -15.57 -15.63
CA PRO A 110 -18.82 -15.41 -15.97
C PRO A 110 -19.01 -14.39 -17.09
N GLU A 111 -19.99 -14.65 -17.96
CA GLU A 111 -20.35 -13.73 -19.03
C GLU A 111 -20.97 -12.45 -18.46
N ARG A 112 -20.86 -11.36 -19.23
CA ARG A 112 -21.50 -10.09 -18.91
C ARG A 112 -23.00 -10.18 -19.18
N ILE A 113 -23.79 -9.46 -18.39
CA ILE A 113 -25.24 -9.33 -18.64
C ILE A 113 -25.44 -8.62 -19.99
N PRO A 114 -26.37 -9.08 -20.85
CA PRO A 114 -26.63 -8.43 -22.13
C PRO A 114 -27.16 -7.00 -21.93
N TYR A 115 -26.79 -6.08 -22.83
CA TYR A 115 -27.08 -4.65 -22.69
C TYR A 115 -28.58 -4.32 -22.64
N ASN A 116 -29.43 -5.13 -23.28
CA ASN A 116 -30.89 -4.97 -23.28
C ASN A 116 -31.53 -5.13 -21.89
N GLU A 117 -30.95 -5.96 -21.00
CA GLU A 117 -31.47 -6.26 -19.67
C GLU A 117 -30.96 -5.27 -18.60
N VAL A 118 -29.87 -4.54 -18.87
CA VAL A 118 -29.23 -3.60 -17.94
C VAL A 118 -30.21 -2.59 -17.37
N TYR A 119 -31.13 -2.06 -18.18
CA TYR A 119 -32.08 -1.03 -17.77
C TYR A 119 -33.12 -1.50 -16.74
N GLY A 120 -33.47 -2.79 -16.75
CA GLY A 120 -34.39 -3.40 -15.80
C GLY A 120 -33.70 -3.82 -14.50
N VAL A 121 -32.46 -4.30 -14.59
CA VAL A 121 -31.66 -4.77 -13.43
C VAL A 121 -31.29 -3.62 -12.48
N ILE A 122 -31.16 -2.39 -12.97
CA ILE A 122 -30.82 -1.22 -12.14
C ILE A 122 -31.93 -0.87 -11.14
N ILE A 123 -33.19 -1.20 -11.44
CA ILE A 123 -34.33 -0.84 -10.59
C ILE A 123 -34.79 -2.08 -9.82
N ASP A 124 -34.36 -2.18 -8.57
CA ASP A 124 -34.92 -3.17 -7.65
C ASP A 124 -36.45 -2.97 -7.52
N PRO A 125 -37.27 -4.03 -7.68
CA PRO A 125 -38.73 -3.94 -7.61
C PRO A 125 -39.25 -3.35 -6.28
N GLY A 126 -38.54 -3.59 -5.17
CA GLY A 126 -38.84 -3.03 -3.86
C GLY A 126 -38.57 -1.52 -3.81
N VAL A 127 -37.46 -1.07 -4.40
CA VAL A 127 -37.13 0.36 -4.51
C VAL A 127 -38.14 1.10 -5.37
N LEU A 128 -38.59 0.52 -6.49
CA LEU A 128 -39.64 1.11 -7.34
C LEU A 128 -40.97 1.27 -6.59
N ALA A 129 -41.36 0.26 -5.82
CA ALA A 129 -42.56 0.32 -4.98
C ALA A 129 -42.47 1.43 -3.93
N LEU A 130 -41.29 1.65 -3.33
CA LEU A 130 -41.04 2.73 -2.38
C LEU A 130 -41.07 4.12 -3.04
N ILE A 131 -40.54 4.27 -4.25
CA ILE A 131 -40.61 5.52 -5.02
C ILE A 131 -42.05 5.86 -5.38
N PHE A 132 -42.82 4.86 -5.85
CA PHE A 132 -44.24 5.03 -6.16
C PHE A 132 -45.07 5.38 -4.92
N LEU A 133 -44.79 4.75 -3.77
CA LEU A 133 -45.44 5.08 -2.51
C LEU A 133 -45.13 6.53 -2.08
N LYS A 134 -43.87 6.97 -2.19
CA LYS A 134 -43.48 8.36 -1.91
C LYS A 134 -44.18 9.33 -2.86
N PHE A 135 -44.26 9.03 -4.15
CA PHE A 135 -44.98 9.83 -5.13
C PHE A 135 -46.46 10.02 -4.73
N CYS A 136 -47.15 8.95 -4.37
CA CYS A 136 -48.53 9.01 -3.90
C CYS A 136 -48.67 9.84 -2.61
N ILE A 137 -47.76 9.69 -1.64
CA ILE A 137 -47.77 10.47 -0.39
C ILE A 137 -47.57 11.96 -0.68
N PHE A 138 -46.59 12.35 -1.50
CA PHE A 138 -46.36 13.75 -1.87
C PHE A 138 -47.53 14.34 -2.65
N SER A 139 -48.12 13.58 -3.58
CA SER A 139 -49.32 14.00 -4.33
C SER A 139 -50.51 14.25 -3.41
N VAL A 140 -50.79 13.38 -2.44
CA VAL A 140 -51.89 13.53 -1.46
C VAL A 140 -51.65 14.75 -0.56
N LEU A 141 -50.44 14.92 -0.04
CA LEU A 141 -50.07 16.05 0.81
C LEU A 141 -50.18 17.39 0.08
N LEU A 142 -49.76 17.45 -1.19
CA LEU A 142 -49.87 18.65 -2.03
C LEU A 142 -51.34 19.02 -2.30
N ILE A 143 -52.19 18.04 -2.60
CA ILE A 143 -53.63 18.25 -2.84
C ILE A 143 -54.33 18.73 -1.56
N TYR A 144 -54.00 18.13 -0.41
CA TYR A 144 -54.55 18.50 0.90
C TYR A 144 -54.20 19.94 1.30
N ILE A 145 -52.94 20.36 1.10
CA ILE A 145 -52.48 21.72 1.42
C ILE A 145 -53.10 22.77 0.48
N GLN A 146 -53.39 22.40 -0.77
CA GLN A 146 -54.02 23.27 -1.77
C GLN A 146 -55.55 23.33 -1.65
N GLY A 147 -56.16 22.57 -0.73
CA GLY A 147 -57.61 22.56 -0.52
C GLY A 147 -58.43 22.04 -1.71
N ARG A 148 -57.83 21.20 -2.56
CA ARG A 148 -58.49 20.61 -3.75
C ARG A 148 -59.15 19.28 -3.40
N SER A 149 -60.19 18.91 -4.15
CA SER A 149 -60.87 17.62 -3.98
C SER A 149 -59.95 16.46 -4.34
N LEU A 150 -60.00 15.39 -3.54
CA LEU A 150 -59.13 14.23 -3.67
C LEU A 150 -59.77 13.20 -4.60
N SER A 151 -59.16 12.94 -5.75
CA SER A 151 -59.54 11.86 -6.67
C SER A 151 -58.32 11.03 -7.07
N LEU A 152 -58.50 9.76 -7.42
CA LEU A 152 -57.39 8.88 -7.83
C LEU A 152 -56.62 9.45 -9.03
N ALA A 153 -57.34 9.99 -10.03
CA ALA A 153 -56.75 10.64 -11.18
C ALA A 153 -55.93 11.89 -10.79
N SER A 154 -56.42 12.69 -9.83
CA SER A 154 -55.68 13.87 -9.36
C SER A 154 -54.40 13.52 -8.60
N VAL A 155 -54.33 12.35 -7.95
CA VAL A 155 -53.14 11.87 -7.24
C VAL A 155 -52.10 11.30 -8.21
N LEU A 156 -52.54 10.49 -9.19
CA LEU A 156 -51.66 9.85 -10.17
C LEU A 156 -51.15 10.82 -11.24
N MET A 157 -51.97 11.80 -11.65
CA MET A 157 -51.63 12.79 -12.69
C MET A 157 -51.36 14.18 -12.09
N ASN A 158 -50.76 14.23 -10.90
CA ASN A 158 -50.35 15.49 -10.31
C ASN A 158 -49.11 16.03 -11.05
N ASP A 159 -49.32 16.97 -11.98
CA ASP A 159 -48.29 17.57 -12.83
C ASP A 159 -47.09 18.11 -12.02
N MET A 160 -47.35 18.75 -10.87
CA MET A 160 -46.30 19.31 -10.01
C MET A 160 -45.45 18.21 -9.34
N CYS A 161 -46.09 17.11 -8.92
CA CYS A 161 -45.41 15.96 -8.33
C CYS A 161 -44.64 15.17 -9.39
N LEU A 162 -45.23 14.95 -10.57
CA LEU A 162 -44.65 14.18 -11.67
C LEU A 162 -43.41 14.90 -12.24
N ARG A 163 -43.54 16.19 -12.57
CA ARG A 163 -42.40 17.02 -12.98
C ARG A 163 -41.35 17.10 -11.87
N GLY A 164 -41.80 17.24 -10.61
CA GLY A 164 -40.94 17.26 -9.45
C GLY A 164 -40.06 16.00 -9.35
N PHE A 165 -40.65 14.81 -9.42
CA PHE A 165 -39.95 13.51 -9.37
C PHE A 165 -39.04 13.27 -10.58
N LEU A 166 -39.42 13.77 -11.76
CA LEU A 166 -38.60 13.70 -12.99
C LEU A 166 -37.55 14.82 -13.10
N CYS A 167 -37.36 15.63 -12.05
CA CYS A 167 -36.45 16.78 -12.02
C CYS A 167 -36.71 17.82 -13.13
N GLN A 168 -37.96 17.97 -13.54
CA GLN A 168 -38.40 18.98 -14.51
C GLN A 168 -38.87 20.26 -13.81
N PRO A 169 -38.65 21.44 -14.44
CA PRO A 169 -39.15 22.69 -13.90
C PRO A 169 -40.68 22.72 -13.87
N PHE A 170 -41.25 23.18 -12.75
CA PHE A 170 -42.70 23.34 -12.57
C PHE A 170 -43.04 24.73 -11.98
N PRO A 171 -44.23 25.26 -12.25
CA PRO A 171 -44.62 26.61 -11.81
C PRO A 171 -44.79 26.69 -10.29
N PHE A 172 -44.11 27.67 -9.65
CA PHE A 172 -44.16 27.90 -8.21
C PHE A 172 -45.04 29.11 -7.84
N PRO A 173 -46.04 29.00 -6.94
CA PRO A 173 -46.93 30.12 -6.61
C PRO A 173 -46.23 31.24 -5.83
N ARG A 174 -46.59 32.50 -6.10
CA ARG A 174 -45.99 33.71 -5.47
C ARG A 174 -46.34 33.91 -3.99
N GLN A 175 -47.52 33.45 -3.54
CA GLN A 175 -47.93 33.48 -2.12
C GLN A 175 -48.07 32.05 -1.61
N CYS A 176 -47.08 31.58 -0.85
CA CYS A 176 -47.04 30.20 -0.35
C CYS A 176 -46.91 30.15 1.17
N CYS A 177 -47.70 29.28 1.79
CA CYS A 177 -47.55 28.95 3.21
C CYS A 177 -46.21 28.23 3.46
N ARG A 178 -45.64 28.36 4.67
CA ARG A 178 -44.36 27.71 5.03
C ARG A 178 -44.38 26.19 4.82
N LYS A 179 -45.55 25.55 5.01
CA LYS A 179 -45.74 24.10 4.82
C LYS A 179 -45.57 23.69 3.35
N LEU A 180 -46.10 24.46 2.38
CA LEU A 180 -45.97 24.17 0.95
C LEU A 180 -44.52 24.35 0.45
N LYS A 181 -43.82 25.38 0.95
CA LYS A 181 -42.39 25.59 0.66
C LYS A 181 -41.53 24.40 1.12
N LEU A 182 -41.78 23.89 2.32
CA LEU A 182 -41.07 22.72 2.85
C LEU A 182 -41.35 21.47 2.02
N MET A 183 -42.59 21.23 1.60
CA MET A 183 -42.95 20.07 0.77
C MET A 183 -42.30 20.10 -0.61
N CYS A 184 -42.27 21.27 -1.28
CA CYS A 184 -41.57 21.39 -2.56
C CYS A 184 -40.05 21.24 -2.43
N LEU A 185 -39.46 21.67 -1.31
CA LEU A 185 -38.04 21.46 -1.02
C LEU A 185 -37.72 19.97 -0.80
N LEU A 186 -38.55 19.27 -0.03
CA LEU A 186 -38.42 17.81 0.18
C LEU A 186 -38.62 17.02 -1.12
N LEU A 187 -39.57 17.43 -1.96
CA LEU A 187 -39.79 16.84 -3.28
C LEU A 187 -38.59 17.03 -4.21
N CYS A 188 -37.98 18.22 -4.21
CA CYS A 188 -36.77 18.52 -4.98
C CYS A 188 -35.55 17.71 -4.50
N PHE A 189 -35.39 17.56 -3.19
CA PHE A 189 -34.31 16.74 -2.64
C PHE A 189 -34.51 15.25 -2.95
N ALA A 190 -35.75 14.76 -2.82
CA ALA A 190 -36.09 13.38 -3.16
C ALA A 190 -35.84 13.08 -4.65
N SER A 191 -36.20 14.00 -5.55
CA SER A 191 -36.02 13.82 -6.99
C SER A 191 -34.58 13.92 -7.46
N LEU A 192 -33.80 14.85 -6.88
CA LEU A 192 -32.37 14.94 -7.11
C LEU A 192 -31.71 13.61 -6.74
N MET A 193 -31.97 13.10 -5.52
CA MET A 193 -31.39 11.83 -5.06
C MET A 193 -31.77 10.64 -5.95
N THR A 194 -33.04 10.49 -6.34
CA THR A 194 -33.47 9.35 -7.17
C THR A 194 -32.90 9.42 -8.59
N THR A 195 -32.85 10.60 -9.21
CA THR A 195 -32.36 10.76 -10.59
C THR A 195 -30.84 10.65 -10.68
N THR A 196 -30.09 11.23 -9.74
CA THR A 196 -28.63 11.10 -9.70
C THR A 196 -28.20 9.67 -9.40
N MET A 197 -28.90 8.97 -8.51
CA MET A 197 -28.61 7.58 -8.17
C MET A 197 -28.85 6.66 -9.38
N TYR A 198 -30.04 6.73 -10.00
CA TYR A 198 -30.34 5.93 -11.19
C TYR A 198 -29.38 6.23 -12.34
N GLY A 199 -29.10 7.51 -12.61
CA GLY A 199 -28.16 7.91 -13.66
C GLY A 199 -26.73 7.45 -13.42
N ALA A 200 -26.27 7.40 -12.16
CA ALA A 200 -24.96 6.88 -11.81
C ALA A 200 -24.88 5.36 -12.04
N TYR A 201 -25.88 4.59 -11.61
CA TYR A 201 -25.93 3.14 -11.85
C TYR A 201 -26.01 2.81 -13.34
N LEU A 202 -26.84 3.52 -14.10
CA LEU A 202 -27.00 3.30 -15.53
C LEU A 202 -25.71 3.57 -16.32
N LYS A 203 -25.02 4.69 -16.07
CA LYS A 203 -23.74 4.98 -16.72
C LYS A 203 -22.69 3.93 -16.40
N THR A 204 -22.67 3.45 -15.15
CA THR A 204 -21.72 2.44 -14.71
C THR A 204 -21.96 1.11 -15.42
N PHE A 205 -23.22 0.65 -15.50
CA PHE A 205 -23.56 -0.63 -16.13
C PHE A 205 -23.52 -0.59 -17.65
N LEU A 206 -23.72 0.57 -18.29
CA LEU A 206 -23.54 0.70 -19.74
C LEU A 206 -22.07 0.76 -20.15
N TYR A 207 -21.17 1.25 -19.29
CA TYR A 207 -19.72 1.24 -19.56
C TYR A 207 -19.13 -0.17 -19.47
N SER A 208 -19.57 -0.95 -18.48
CA SER A 208 -19.27 -2.36 -18.38
C SER A 208 -20.44 -3.04 -17.70
N PRO A 209 -21.22 -3.86 -18.43
CA PRO A 209 -22.30 -4.59 -17.79
C PRO A 209 -21.70 -5.44 -16.68
N PRO A 210 -22.35 -5.47 -15.51
CA PRO A 210 -21.88 -6.30 -14.42
C PRO A 210 -21.78 -7.75 -14.94
N PRO A 211 -20.66 -8.44 -14.67
CA PRO A 211 -20.59 -9.86 -14.93
C PRO A 211 -21.70 -10.56 -14.15
N GLN A 212 -22.18 -11.68 -14.66
CA GLN A 212 -22.99 -12.58 -13.86
C GLN A 212 -22.24 -12.92 -12.56
N PRO A 213 -22.96 -13.16 -11.45
CA PRO A 213 -22.32 -13.45 -10.18
C PRO A 213 -21.34 -14.61 -10.32
N MET A 214 -20.13 -14.44 -9.78
CA MET A 214 -19.11 -15.49 -9.77
C MET A 214 -19.64 -16.73 -9.04
N MET A 215 -19.25 -17.91 -9.52
CA MET A 215 -19.60 -19.17 -8.89
C MET A 215 -18.81 -19.34 -7.60
N ARG A 216 -19.53 -19.58 -6.50
CA ARG A 216 -18.97 -19.64 -5.16
C ARG A 216 -19.07 -21.03 -4.55
N THR A 217 -20.05 -21.80 -5.01
CA THR A 217 -20.34 -23.13 -4.48
C THR A 217 -20.31 -24.20 -5.57
N PHE A 218 -20.12 -25.46 -5.17
CA PHE A 218 -20.29 -26.61 -6.08
C PHE A 218 -21.72 -26.70 -6.64
N GLY A 219 -22.73 -26.16 -5.93
CA GLY A 219 -24.10 -26.06 -6.43
C GLY A 219 -24.26 -25.07 -7.59
N ASP A 220 -23.53 -23.95 -7.55
CA ASP A 220 -23.51 -23.00 -8.66
C ASP A 220 -22.85 -23.62 -9.90
N LEU A 221 -21.81 -24.45 -9.70
CA LEU A 221 -21.12 -25.16 -10.77
C LEU A 221 -22.02 -26.23 -11.43
N GLU A 222 -22.81 -26.95 -10.64
CA GLU A 222 -23.82 -27.92 -11.14
C GLU A 222 -24.92 -27.23 -11.96
N GLY A 223 -25.39 -26.06 -11.50
CA GLY A 223 -26.37 -25.22 -12.19
C GLY A 223 -25.81 -24.46 -13.40
N SER A 224 -24.49 -24.49 -13.60
CA SER A 224 -23.82 -23.79 -14.69
C SER A 224 -23.82 -24.58 -16.00
N ARG A 225 -23.33 -23.96 -17.08
CA ARG A 225 -23.13 -24.61 -18.38
C ARG A 225 -21.81 -25.38 -18.50
N TYR A 226 -20.89 -25.23 -17.54
CA TYR A 226 -19.52 -25.74 -17.64
C TYR A 226 -19.42 -27.21 -17.23
N LYS A 227 -18.56 -27.98 -17.91
CA LYS A 227 -18.20 -29.35 -17.53
C LYS A 227 -16.94 -29.35 -16.66
N ILE A 228 -16.72 -30.36 -15.83
CA ILE A 228 -15.49 -30.51 -15.04
C ILE A 228 -14.58 -31.51 -15.73
N ALA A 229 -13.36 -31.10 -16.09
CA ALA A 229 -12.34 -32.01 -16.59
C ALA A 229 -11.37 -32.39 -15.45
N ILE A 230 -11.15 -33.68 -15.23
CA ILE A 230 -10.20 -34.17 -14.22
C ILE A 230 -9.42 -35.37 -14.75
N ASN A 231 -8.17 -35.55 -14.31
CA ASN A 231 -7.38 -36.73 -14.66
C ASN A 231 -7.31 -37.72 -13.49
N TRP A 232 -7.31 -39.02 -13.78
CA TRP A 232 -7.23 -40.08 -12.76
C TRP A 232 -6.02 -39.97 -11.84
N ALA A 233 -4.87 -39.49 -12.32
CA ALA A 233 -3.65 -39.36 -11.52
C ALA A 233 -3.74 -38.19 -10.52
N GLU A 234 -4.39 -37.09 -10.91
CA GLU A 234 -4.73 -36.01 -9.97
C GLU A 234 -5.79 -36.49 -8.97
N MET A 235 -6.71 -37.36 -9.39
CA MET A 235 -7.68 -37.97 -8.49
C MET A 235 -7.04 -38.92 -7.46
N ASP A 236 -6.06 -39.74 -7.87
CA ASP A 236 -5.30 -40.63 -6.99
C ASP A 236 -4.41 -39.83 -6.03
N MET A 237 -3.78 -38.75 -6.51
CA MET A 237 -2.99 -37.82 -5.70
C MET A 237 -3.84 -37.11 -4.63
N LEU A 238 -5.08 -36.78 -4.96
CA LEU A 238 -6.06 -36.21 -4.03
C LEU A 238 -6.87 -37.27 -3.27
N ARG A 239 -6.56 -38.57 -3.48
CA ARG A 239 -7.18 -39.73 -2.82
C ARG A 239 -8.72 -39.72 -2.85
N PHE A 240 -9.33 -39.38 -3.98
CA PHE A 240 -10.78 -39.54 -4.12
C PHE A 240 -11.16 -41.02 -3.98
N GLU A 241 -11.85 -41.37 -2.89
CA GLU A 241 -12.42 -42.71 -2.73
C GLU A 241 -13.51 -42.94 -3.78
N ASN A 242 -13.55 -44.18 -4.27
CA ASN A 242 -14.29 -44.72 -5.42
C ASN A 242 -15.81 -44.45 -5.51
N ASN A 243 -16.45 -43.53 -4.77
CA ASN A 243 -17.90 -43.35 -4.83
C ASN A 243 -18.48 -41.93 -4.62
N ARG A 244 -17.69 -40.86 -4.45
CA ARG A 244 -18.21 -39.47 -4.55
C ARG A 244 -17.16 -38.55 -5.15
N ILE A 245 -17.21 -38.41 -6.47
CA ILE A 245 -16.17 -37.74 -7.27
C ILE A 245 -16.15 -36.23 -6.98
N LEU A 246 -17.26 -35.63 -6.56
CA LEU A 246 -17.37 -34.29 -5.95
C LEU A 246 -18.70 -34.21 -5.18
N PRO A 247 -18.75 -33.63 -3.96
CA PRO A 247 -20.01 -33.45 -3.26
C PRO A 247 -20.90 -32.47 -4.03
N HIS A 248 -22.15 -32.88 -4.31
CA HIS A 248 -23.18 -32.06 -4.98
C HIS A 248 -23.02 -31.79 -6.49
N VAL A 249 -22.16 -32.53 -7.19
CA VAL A 249 -22.03 -32.48 -8.66
C VAL A 249 -22.40 -33.85 -9.26
N SER A 250 -23.18 -33.86 -10.35
CA SER A 250 -23.58 -35.08 -11.05
C SER A 250 -22.40 -35.70 -11.81
N ASN A 251 -22.32 -37.03 -11.85
CA ASN A 251 -21.30 -37.74 -12.65
C ASN A 251 -21.38 -37.40 -14.16
N GLU A 252 -22.54 -36.96 -14.66
CA GLU A 252 -22.72 -36.52 -16.06
C GLU A 252 -22.00 -35.20 -16.37
N ARG A 253 -21.66 -34.41 -15.34
CA ARG A 253 -20.92 -33.15 -15.47
C ARG A 253 -19.40 -33.33 -15.39
N VAL A 254 -18.91 -34.50 -15.01
CA VAL A 254 -17.48 -34.77 -14.80
C VAL A 254 -16.95 -35.66 -15.93
N GLU A 255 -15.92 -35.17 -16.60
CA GLU A 255 -15.20 -35.89 -17.66
C GLU A 255 -13.81 -36.29 -17.14
N ILE A 256 -13.58 -37.60 -17.04
CA ILE A 256 -12.33 -38.17 -16.51
C ILE A 256 -11.43 -38.57 -17.66
N PHE A 257 -10.23 -38.00 -17.70
CA PHE A 257 -9.22 -38.30 -18.70
C PHE A 257 -8.26 -39.39 -18.22
N GLU A 258 -8.01 -40.40 -19.05
CA GLU A 258 -7.02 -41.46 -18.78
C GLU A 258 -5.58 -41.00 -19.10
N ASP A 259 -5.36 -40.33 -20.25
CA ASP A 259 -4.04 -39.78 -20.57
C ASP A 259 -3.84 -38.42 -19.89
N TYR A 260 -2.84 -38.33 -19.00
CA TYR A 260 -2.49 -37.09 -18.30
C TYR A 260 -2.00 -36.01 -19.25
N HIS A 261 -1.29 -36.36 -20.33
CA HIS A 261 -0.79 -35.36 -21.29
C HIS A 261 -1.92 -34.81 -22.17
N GLU A 262 -2.95 -35.60 -22.45
CA GLU A 262 -4.16 -35.10 -23.12
C GLU A 262 -4.89 -34.09 -22.24
N PHE A 263 -5.11 -34.44 -20.97
CA PHE A 263 -5.69 -33.54 -19.98
C PHE A 263 -4.88 -32.24 -19.82
N VAL A 264 -3.56 -32.33 -19.70
CA VAL A 264 -2.68 -31.15 -19.59
C VAL A 264 -2.79 -30.28 -20.84
N ARG A 265 -2.76 -30.86 -22.05
CA ARG A 265 -2.94 -30.09 -23.30
C ARG A 265 -4.29 -29.39 -23.37
N LEU A 266 -5.36 -30.07 -22.95
CA LEU A 266 -6.71 -29.47 -22.88
C LEU A 266 -6.73 -28.29 -21.90
N ARG A 267 -6.17 -28.45 -20.70
CA ARG A 267 -6.06 -27.38 -19.70
C ARG A 267 -5.20 -26.21 -20.20
N GLU A 268 -4.08 -26.50 -20.85
CA GLU A 268 -3.16 -25.50 -21.43
C GLU A 268 -3.70 -24.81 -22.68
N SER A 269 -4.75 -25.36 -23.31
CA SER A 269 -5.50 -24.69 -24.38
C SER A 269 -6.51 -23.66 -23.89
N PHE A 270 -6.69 -23.49 -22.57
CA PHE A 270 -7.66 -22.55 -21.98
C PHE A 270 -9.10 -22.75 -22.52
N ASN A 271 -9.53 -24.01 -22.69
CA ASN A 271 -10.87 -24.31 -23.21
C ASN A 271 -11.97 -23.92 -22.20
N SER A 272 -12.69 -22.83 -22.48
CA SER A 272 -13.72 -22.26 -21.61
C SER A 272 -14.99 -23.10 -21.45
N SER A 273 -15.09 -24.26 -22.10
CA SER A 273 -16.18 -25.22 -21.90
C SER A 273 -16.01 -26.04 -20.61
N TYR A 274 -14.79 -26.08 -20.07
CA TYR A 274 -14.42 -26.90 -18.93
C TYR A 274 -13.93 -26.05 -17.76
N ALA A 275 -14.21 -26.50 -16.54
CA ALA A 275 -13.54 -26.07 -15.31
C ALA A 275 -12.47 -27.10 -14.94
N PHE A 276 -11.28 -26.62 -14.58
CA PHE A 276 -10.11 -27.46 -14.34
C PHE A 276 -9.64 -27.36 -12.89
N PRO A 277 -9.32 -28.45 -12.20
CA PRO A 277 -8.60 -28.37 -10.95
C PRO A 277 -7.13 -27.98 -11.20
N VAL A 278 -6.62 -27.08 -10.36
CA VAL A 278 -5.25 -26.57 -10.41
C VAL A 278 -4.75 -26.27 -9.00
N ASN A 279 -3.46 -26.50 -8.74
CA ASN A 279 -2.84 -26.02 -7.50
C ASN A 279 -2.46 -24.54 -7.60
N SER A 280 -2.40 -23.82 -6.47
CA SER A 280 -2.08 -22.39 -6.45
C SER A 280 -0.70 -22.05 -7.04
N VAL A 281 0.28 -22.95 -6.95
CA VAL A 281 1.61 -22.75 -7.56
C VAL A 281 1.52 -22.75 -9.09
N ARG A 282 0.76 -23.69 -9.68
CA ARG A 282 0.54 -23.77 -11.12
C ARG A 282 -0.38 -22.65 -11.60
N TRP A 283 -1.38 -22.26 -10.80
CA TRP A 283 -2.21 -21.10 -11.08
C TRP A 283 -1.38 -19.83 -11.25
N GLY A 284 -0.35 -19.60 -10.44
CA GLY A 284 0.56 -18.46 -10.60
C GLY A 284 1.12 -18.35 -12.03
N THR A 285 1.55 -19.46 -12.64
CA THR A 285 2.02 -19.44 -14.04
C THR A 285 0.90 -19.21 -15.06
N TYR A 286 -0.31 -19.68 -14.80
CA TYR A 286 -1.46 -19.41 -15.68
C TYR A 286 -1.93 -17.96 -15.56
N ASP A 287 -1.87 -17.36 -14.37
CA ASP A 287 -2.21 -15.95 -14.17
C ASP A 287 -1.25 -15.05 -14.96
N GLU A 288 0.06 -15.31 -14.88
CA GLU A 288 1.06 -14.61 -15.70
C GLU A 288 0.84 -14.85 -17.21
N GLN A 289 0.49 -16.07 -17.62
CA GLN A 289 0.15 -16.37 -19.01
C GLN A 289 -1.09 -15.60 -19.47
N GLN A 290 -2.12 -15.47 -18.63
CA GLN A 290 -3.35 -14.75 -18.95
C GLN A 290 -3.15 -13.24 -19.07
N LYS A 291 -2.12 -12.65 -18.45
CA LYS A 291 -1.75 -11.24 -18.67
C LYS A 291 -1.26 -10.98 -20.09
N LEU A 292 -0.82 -12.01 -20.82
CA LEU A 292 -0.50 -11.92 -22.23
C LEU A 292 -1.74 -11.97 -23.14
N LEU A 293 -2.92 -12.33 -22.59
CA LEU A 293 -4.19 -12.35 -23.32
C LEU A 293 -4.88 -10.99 -23.24
N PHE A 294 -5.68 -10.66 -24.27
CA PHE A 294 -6.44 -9.40 -24.30
C PHE A 294 -7.47 -9.29 -23.16
N ASN A 295 -8.06 -10.42 -22.77
CA ASN A 295 -8.91 -10.54 -21.60
C ASN A 295 -8.57 -11.85 -20.87
N PRO A 296 -8.55 -11.87 -19.52
CA PRO A 296 -8.45 -13.12 -18.79
C PRO A 296 -9.63 -14.03 -19.16
N VAL A 297 -9.39 -15.34 -19.17
CA VAL A 297 -10.39 -16.34 -19.59
C VAL A 297 -10.93 -17.09 -18.37
N PHE A 298 -10.08 -17.29 -17.36
CA PHE A 298 -10.40 -18.00 -16.14
C PHE A 298 -10.04 -17.16 -14.92
N TYR A 299 -10.68 -17.51 -13.80
CA TYR A 299 -10.28 -17.09 -12.47
C TYR A 299 -10.08 -18.32 -11.59
N TYR A 300 -9.23 -18.17 -10.58
CA TYR A 300 -9.06 -19.18 -9.53
C TYR A 300 -10.07 -18.93 -8.42
N SER A 301 -10.85 -19.95 -8.09
CA SER A 301 -11.85 -19.87 -7.02
C SER A 301 -11.29 -20.48 -5.73
N ASP A 302 -10.97 -19.63 -4.75
CA ASP A 302 -10.58 -20.06 -3.40
C ASP A 302 -11.75 -20.68 -2.59
N GLU A 303 -12.96 -20.57 -3.11
CA GLU A 303 -14.17 -21.12 -2.49
C GLU A 303 -14.46 -22.54 -2.99
N ILE A 304 -14.22 -22.81 -4.28
CA ILE A 304 -14.40 -24.12 -4.92
C ILE A 304 -13.07 -24.86 -4.91
N CYS A 305 -12.74 -25.47 -3.77
CA CYS A 305 -11.49 -26.20 -3.58
C CYS A 305 -11.71 -27.70 -3.35
N LEU A 306 -10.83 -28.52 -3.92
CA LEU A 306 -10.73 -29.94 -3.61
C LEU A 306 -9.96 -30.17 -2.31
N SER A 307 -8.92 -29.37 -2.07
CA SER A 307 -8.15 -29.36 -0.82
C SER A 307 -7.51 -27.99 -0.60
N ARG A 308 -7.51 -27.47 0.63
CA ARG A 308 -6.95 -26.15 0.96
C ARG A 308 -5.50 -26.21 1.44
N ASP A 309 -5.13 -27.28 2.14
CA ASP A 309 -3.84 -27.42 2.83
C ASP A 309 -3.07 -28.64 2.32
N ASN A 310 -2.82 -28.73 1.00
CA ASN A 310 -2.01 -29.81 0.45
C ASN A 310 -0.53 -29.57 0.72
N ILE A 311 0.08 -30.48 1.47
CA ILE A 311 1.50 -30.48 1.78
C ILE A 311 2.23 -31.28 0.69
N LEU A 312 3.11 -30.62 -0.04
CA LEU A 312 3.96 -31.22 -1.06
C LEU A 312 5.36 -31.51 -0.51
N SER A 313 5.81 -32.76 -0.66
CA SER A 313 7.12 -33.23 -0.22
C SER A 313 7.85 -34.00 -1.31
N PHE A 314 9.18 -34.10 -1.21
CA PHE A 314 9.96 -34.92 -2.12
C PHE A 314 9.82 -36.40 -1.77
N PRO A 315 9.53 -37.27 -2.75
CA PRO A 315 9.58 -38.70 -2.55
C PRO A 315 11.05 -39.15 -2.41
N ILE A 316 11.33 -39.93 -1.38
CA ILE A 316 12.65 -40.48 -1.05
C ILE A 316 12.56 -41.96 -0.73
N ARG A 317 13.68 -42.68 -0.83
CA ARG A 317 13.78 -44.06 -0.33
C ARG A 317 13.66 -44.13 1.18
N ARG A 318 13.10 -45.22 1.70
CA ARG A 318 12.75 -45.39 3.13
C ARG A 318 13.93 -45.18 4.08
N HIS A 319 15.08 -45.70 3.70
CA HIS A 319 16.30 -45.63 4.51
C HIS A 319 17.38 -44.85 3.76
N LEU A 320 17.10 -43.58 3.47
CA LEU A 320 18.03 -42.65 2.84
C LEU A 320 19.10 -42.21 3.87
N PRO A 321 20.39 -42.60 3.72
CA PRO A 321 21.41 -42.38 4.76
C PRO A 321 21.69 -40.90 5.08
N TYR A 322 21.42 -40.03 4.11
CA TYR A 322 21.68 -38.59 4.15
C TYR A 322 20.39 -37.77 4.14
N ARG A 323 19.26 -38.38 4.57
CA ARG A 323 17.95 -37.72 4.67
C ARG A 323 18.04 -36.39 5.43
N HIS A 324 18.68 -36.38 6.60
CA HIS A 324 18.82 -35.20 7.43
C HIS A 324 19.54 -34.04 6.71
N LEU A 325 20.57 -34.31 5.89
CA LEU A 325 21.28 -33.29 5.13
C LEU A 325 20.39 -32.67 4.04
N PHE A 326 19.56 -33.49 3.39
CA PHE A 326 18.66 -33.02 2.34
C PHE A 326 17.49 -32.21 2.94
N GLU A 327 16.93 -32.66 4.08
CA GLU A 327 15.88 -31.92 4.79
C GLU A 327 16.39 -30.61 5.39
N GLU A 328 17.60 -30.57 5.95
CA GLU A 328 18.24 -29.33 6.40
C GLU A 328 18.48 -28.37 5.22
N HIS A 329 18.90 -28.89 4.07
CA HIS A 329 19.05 -28.09 2.85
C HIS A 329 17.71 -27.50 2.38
N ILE A 330 16.63 -28.28 2.40
CA ILE A 330 15.27 -27.78 2.11
C ILE A 330 14.93 -26.58 3.00
N LEU A 331 15.14 -26.71 4.32
CA LEU A 331 14.83 -25.64 5.28
C LEU A 331 15.65 -24.38 5.00
N GLN A 332 16.96 -24.51 4.82
CA GLN A 332 17.84 -23.37 4.55
C GLN A 332 17.46 -22.64 3.26
N GLN A 333 17.20 -23.36 2.17
CA GLN A 333 16.82 -22.75 0.88
C GLN A 333 15.49 -21.98 0.99
N LYS A 334 14.56 -22.46 1.83
CA LYS A 334 13.32 -21.75 2.14
C LYS A 334 13.56 -20.50 2.98
N GLU A 335 14.41 -20.56 4.01
CA GLU A 335 14.77 -19.41 4.85
C GLU A 335 15.44 -18.28 4.06
N PHE A 336 16.26 -18.62 3.05
CA PHE A 336 16.88 -17.63 2.15
C PHE A 336 15.92 -17.08 1.08
N GLY A 337 14.68 -17.60 0.98
CA GLY A 337 13.70 -17.15 -0.01
C GLY A 337 13.93 -17.67 -1.45
N LEU A 338 14.84 -18.62 -1.64
CA LEU A 338 15.18 -19.16 -2.98
C LEU A 338 14.03 -19.94 -3.61
N LEU A 339 13.21 -20.61 -2.80
CA LEU A 339 11.99 -21.28 -3.27
C LEU A 339 11.04 -20.28 -3.97
N ASN A 340 10.73 -19.16 -3.31
CA ASN A 340 9.84 -18.13 -3.85
C ASN A 340 10.44 -17.53 -5.13
N HIS A 341 11.74 -17.22 -5.11
CA HIS A 341 12.45 -16.74 -6.29
C HIS A 341 12.32 -17.69 -7.48
N TRP A 342 12.49 -19.00 -7.30
CA TRP A 342 12.34 -19.97 -8.40
C TRP A 342 10.90 -20.10 -8.87
N ILE A 343 9.91 -20.02 -7.97
CA ILE A 343 8.49 -20.04 -8.36
C ILE A 343 8.15 -18.80 -9.19
N ASP A 344 8.55 -17.60 -8.72
CA ASP A 344 8.28 -16.33 -9.42
C ASP A 344 8.98 -16.27 -10.78
N HIS A 345 10.21 -16.79 -10.87
CA HIS A 345 10.98 -16.84 -12.12
C HIS A 345 10.54 -17.95 -13.08
N SER A 346 9.75 -18.92 -12.61
CA SER A 346 9.39 -20.11 -13.38
C SER A 346 8.69 -19.80 -14.70
N PHE A 347 7.84 -18.76 -14.73
CA PHE A 347 7.15 -18.36 -15.97
C PHE A 347 8.13 -17.86 -17.04
N LEU A 348 9.16 -17.11 -16.66
CA LEU A 348 10.21 -16.66 -17.57
C LEU A 348 11.05 -17.82 -18.10
N ASP A 349 11.33 -18.82 -17.25
CA ASP A 349 12.02 -20.04 -17.68
C ASP A 349 11.18 -20.86 -18.66
N MET A 350 9.86 -20.93 -18.46
CA MET A 350 8.93 -21.56 -19.40
C MET A 350 8.94 -20.85 -20.77
N LEU A 351 8.91 -19.51 -20.78
CA LEU A 351 9.00 -18.71 -22.00
C LEU A 351 10.35 -18.92 -22.71
N ARG A 352 11.45 -18.91 -21.96
CA ARG A 352 12.80 -19.15 -22.49
C ARG A 352 12.96 -20.53 -23.14
N LEU A 353 12.23 -21.52 -22.64
CA LEU A 353 12.23 -22.89 -23.17
C LEU A 353 11.16 -23.13 -24.24
N GLU A 354 10.44 -22.10 -24.68
CA GLU A 354 9.36 -22.17 -25.68
C GLU A 354 8.25 -23.17 -25.30
N LEU A 355 8.01 -23.35 -23.99
CA LEU A 355 6.97 -24.25 -23.48
C LEU A 355 5.58 -23.60 -23.47
N THR A 356 5.52 -22.27 -23.55
CA THR A 356 4.26 -21.49 -23.61
C THR A 356 4.16 -20.75 -24.94
N PRO A 357 3.05 -20.88 -25.68
CA PRO A 357 2.86 -20.18 -26.95
C PRO A 357 2.60 -18.68 -26.72
N HIS A 358 3.10 -17.84 -27.63
CA HIS A 358 2.85 -16.38 -27.66
C HIS A 358 1.54 -15.99 -28.36
N THR A 359 0.67 -16.95 -28.68
CA THR A 359 -0.53 -16.75 -29.50
C THR A 359 -1.74 -16.43 -28.61
N ASP A 360 -2.53 -15.43 -28.98
CA ASP A 360 -3.84 -15.17 -28.36
C ASP A 360 -4.75 -16.38 -28.63
N LEU A 361 -5.22 -17.03 -27.56
CA LEU A 361 -5.96 -18.29 -27.61
C LEU A 361 -7.46 -18.10 -27.82
N ARG A 362 -7.95 -16.87 -28.02
CA ARG A 362 -9.38 -16.57 -28.10
C ARG A 362 -9.88 -16.41 -29.54
N GLU A 363 -11.07 -16.92 -29.79
CA GLU A 363 -11.94 -16.41 -30.86
C GLU A 363 -12.48 -15.03 -30.44
N PRO A 364 -12.42 -14.00 -31.30
CA PRO A 364 -12.93 -12.68 -30.96
C PRO A 364 -14.43 -12.74 -30.61
N SER A 365 -14.79 -12.29 -29.41
CA SER A 365 -16.19 -12.11 -29.03
C SER A 365 -16.68 -10.81 -29.66
N ASP A 366 -17.68 -10.91 -30.53
CA ASP A 366 -18.19 -9.84 -31.39
C ASP A 366 -19.02 -8.76 -30.66
N GLU A 367 -19.21 -8.83 -29.33
CA GLU A 367 -20.21 -8.01 -28.62
C GLU A 367 -19.60 -6.97 -27.66
N LEU A 368 -18.68 -6.15 -28.15
CA LEU A 368 -18.22 -4.94 -27.44
C LEU A 368 -19.01 -3.69 -27.83
N ALA A 369 -19.92 -3.79 -28.80
CA ALA A 369 -20.77 -2.70 -29.25
C ALA A 369 -22.19 -2.89 -28.72
N ILE A 370 -22.76 -1.83 -28.13
CA ILE A 370 -24.21 -1.74 -27.91
C ILE A 370 -24.82 -1.62 -29.29
N ASP A 371 -25.59 -2.63 -29.70
CA ASP A 371 -26.26 -2.58 -31.00
C ASP A 371 -27.56 -1.77 -30.90
N VAL A 372 -28.01 -1.22 -32.02
CA VAL A 372 -29.29 -0.48 -32.09
C VAL A 372 -30.45 -1.39 -31.69
N ASP A 373 -30.32 -2.69 -31.96
CA ASP A 373 -31.27 -3.71 -31.54
C ASP A 373 -31.33 -3.87 -30.01
N ASP A 374 -30.27 -3.57 -29.24
CA ASP A 374 -30.32 -3.57 -27.76
C ASP A 374 -31.19 -2.44 -27.20
N LEU A 375 -31.35 -1.37 -27.99
CA LEU A 375 -32.17 -0.21 -27.68
C LEU A 375 -33.58 -0.32 -28.25
N TYR A 376 -33.98 -1.45 -28.87
CA TYR A 376 -35.25 -1.56 -29.61
C TYR A 376 -36.49 -1.13 -28.82
N TRP A 377 -36.52 -1.35 -27.50
CA TRP A 377 -37.64 -0.94 -26.65
C TRP A 377 -37.60 0.56 -26.31
N ILE A 378 -36.40 1.15 -26.15
CA ILE A 378 -36.19 2.60 -26.00
C ILE A 378 -36.51 3.29 -27.31
N LEU A 379 -36.04 2.75 -28.44
CA LEU A 379 -36.33 3.20 -29.79
C LEU A 379 -37.79 2.97 -30.16
N GLY A 380 -38.48 1.98 -29.58
CA GLY A 380 -39.94 1.83 -29.69
C GLY A 380 -40.69 2.95 -28.96
N LEU A 381 -40.27 3.29 -27.73
CA LEU A 381 -40.78 4.43 -26.97
C LEU A 381 -40.40 5.78 -27.60
N TYR A 382 -39.21 5.86 -28.19
CA TYR A 382 -38.65 7.06 -28.79
C TYR A 382 -39.16 7.25 -30.21
N ALA A 383 -39.35 6.23 -31.05
CA ALA A 383 -40.02 6.34 -32.36
C ALA A 383 -41.50 6.72 -32.22
N LEU A 384 -42.16 6.28 -31.14
CA LEU A 384 -43.48 6.79 -30.74
C LEU A 384 -43.43 8.30 -30.38
N ALA A 385 -42.25 8.82 -30.02
CA ALA A 385 -41.98 10.24 -29.73
C ALA A 385 -41.28 11.02 -30.88
N LEU A 386 -40.61 10.37 -31.83
CA LEU A 386 -39.73 10.92 -32.89
C LEU A 386 -40.38 10.97 -34.28
N VAL A 387 -41.70 10.85 -34.38
CA VAL A 387 -42.48 11.39 -35.52
C VAL A 387 -42.34 12.93 -35.61
N ILE A 388 -41.31 13.52 -34.99
CA ILE A 388 -41.08 14.93 -34.74
C ILE A 388 -39.58 15.25 -34.97
N TYR A 389 -39.17 15.49 -36.24
CA TYR A 389 -38.02 16.31 -36.75
C TYR A 389 -36.57 15.75 -37.02
N ASP A 390 -35.80 16.36 -37.99
CA ASP A 390 -34.74 15.78 -38.90
C ASP A 390 -33.44 16.65 -39.22
N CYS A 391 -32.35 16.06 -39.82
CA CYS A 391 -31.14 16.55 -40.64
C CYS A 391 -29.65 16.27 -40.16
N VAL A 392 -28.49 16.38 -40.91
CA VAL A 392 -27.84 15.97 -42.22
C VAL A 392 -26.30 16.26 -42.12
N PHE A 393 -25.35 15.28 -42.22
CA PHE A 393 -23.89 15.46 -42.53
C PHE A 393 -23.13 14.10 -42.66
N SER A 394 -23.38 13.28 -43.68
CA SER A 394 -22.84 11.89 -43.76
C SER A 394 -21.77 11.60 -44.83
N SER A 395 -21.38 12.56 -45.68
CA SER A 395 -20.67 12.19 -46.91
C SER A 395 -19.14 12.10 -46.85
N THR A 396 -18.47 12.62 -45.80
CA THR A 396 -17.00 12.82 -45.82
C THR A 396 -16.19 11.99 -44.82
N SER A 397 -16.81 11.19 -43.95
CA SER A 397 -16.11 10.42 -42.89
C SER A 397 -15.47 9.11 -43.34
N ARG A 398 -15.67 8.66 -44.59
CA ARG A 398 -15.32 7.29 -45.04
C ARG A 398 -13.84 7.04 -45.39
N LEU A 399 -12.96 8.04 -45.34
CA LEU A 399 -11.58 7.95 -45.85
C LEU A 399 -10.46 8.01 -44.79
N LEU A 400 -10.80 8.10 -43.50
CA LEU A 400 -9.83 8.29 -42.42
C LEU A 400 -9.83 7.06 -41.49
N ASN A 401 -8.69 6.37 -41.43
CA ASN A 401 -8.50 5.16 -40.60
C ASN A 401 -8.08 5.48 -39.14
N VAL A 402 -8.29 6.73 -38.71
CA VAL A 402 -7.92 7.25 -37.38
C VAL A 402 -9.18 7.89 -36.79
N SER A 403 -9.41 7.74 -35.49
CA SER A 403 -10.52 8.42 -34.82
C SER A 403 -10.44 9.92 -35.07
N THR A 404 -11.46 10.48 -35.72
CA THR A 404 -11.50 11.89 -36.12
C THR A 404 -12.60 12.65 -35.44
N VAL A 405 -12.28 13.80 -34.86
CA VAL A 405 -13.26 14.74 -34.32
C VAL A 405 -13.41 15.90 -35.29
N LEU A 406 -14.63 16.12 -35.78
CA LEU A 406 -14.95 17.25 -36.66
C LEU A 406 -15.38 18.44 -35.81
N VAL A 407 -14.62 19.52 -35.88
CA VAL A 407 -14.93 20.79 -35.23
C VAL A 407 -15.55 21.71 -36.28
N SER A 408 -16.89 21.74 -36.32
CA SER A 408 -17.65 22.44 -37.38
C SER A 408 -17.90 23.93 -37.05
N SER A 409 -18.18 24.29 -35.79
CA SER A 409 -18.01 25.65 -35.26
C SER A 409 -18.32 25.72 -33.75
N GLY A 410 -17.43 26.31 -32.94
CA GLY A 410 -17.82 26.83 -31.62
C GLY A 410 -16.73 26.76 -30.55
N SER A 411 -16.94 27.55 -29.49
CA SER A 411 -16.31 27.39 -28.17
C SER A 411 -17.25 26.58 -27.29
N CYS A 412 -16.77 25.55 -26.60
CA CYS A 412 -17.61 24.68 -25.79
C CYS A 412 -17.13 24.70 -24.33
N ASN A 413 -17.97 25.16 -23.39
CA ASN A 413 -17.64 25.18 -21.96
C ASN A 413 -17.55 23.77 -21.30
N PHE A 414 -17.61 22.69 -22.08
CA PHE A 414 -17.54 21.31 -21.61
C PHE A 414 -16.18 20.72 -21.98
N ASP A 415 -15.58 19.92 -21.09
CA ASP A 415 -14.31 19.25 -21.37
C ASP A 415 -14.48 18.19 -22.47
N TRP A 416 -13.67 18.27 -23.52
CA TRP A 416 -13.72 17.31 -24.61
C TRP A 416 -13.02 16.03 -24.17
N ASN A 417 -13.73 14.90 -24.22
CA ASN A 417 -13.19 13.59 -23.88
C ASN A 417 -12.76 12.84 -25.16
N PHE A 418 -11.54 13.13 -25.63
CA PHE A 418 -10.91 12.42 -26.76
C PHE A 418 -9.49 11.97 -26.41
N SER A 419 -9.01 10.94 -27.09
CA SER A 419 -7.66 10.40 -26.90
C SER A 419 -6.60 11.36 -27.47
N SER A 420 -5.40 11.37 -26.88
CA SER A 420 -4.26 12.12 -27.41
C SER A 420 -3.84 11.69 -28.83
N LEU A 421 -4.29 10.51 -29.26
CA LEU A 421 -4.07 9.96 -30.62
C LEU A 421 -5.12 10.41 -31.65
N THR A 422 -6.20 11.08 -31.23
CA THR A 422 -7.30 11.51 -32.10
C THR A 422 -6.86 12.62 -33.05
N LEU A 423 -7.21 12.48 -34.33
CA LEU A 423 -6.95 13.51 -35.35
C LEU A 423 -8.09 14.53 -35.36
N ILE A 424 -7.76 15.81 -35.17
CA ILE A 424 -8.76 16.88 -35.14
C ILE A 424 -8.88 17.48 -36.54
N LEU A 425 -10.09 17.45 -37.09
CA LEU A 425 -10.44 18.03 -38.37
C LEU A 425 -11.18 19.34 -38.14
N SER A 426 -10.61 20.44 -38.62
CA SER A 426 -11.21 21.76 -38.49
C SER A 426 -11.57 22.32 -39.86
N CYS A 427 -12.83 22.73 -40.03
CA CYS A 427 -13.38 23.31 -41.26
C CYS A 427 -13.01 24.79 -41.48
N GLY A 428 -11.97 25.28 -40.77
CA GLY A 428 -11.39 26.60 -40.96
C GLY A 428 -10.54 27.03 -39.77
N PRO A 429 -9.63 28.01 -39.93
CA PRO A 429 -8.73 28.48 -38.86
C PRO A 429 -9.46 29.23 -37.71
N GLU A 430 -10.78 29.40 -37.81
CA GLU A 430 -11.64 30.07 -36.83
C GLU A 430 -12.70 29.14 -36.22
N ALA A 431 -12.75 27.87 -36.65
CA ALA A 431 -13.74 26.93 -36.15
C ALA A 431 -13.46 26.45 -34.71
N GLU A 432 -12.20 26.50 -34.27
CA GLU A 432 -11.71 26.06 -32.96
C GLU A 432 -11.34 27.26 -32.07
N ASN A 433 -12.26 27.65 -31.18
CA ASN A 433 -12.10 28.73 -30.20
C ASN A 433 -12.33 28.22 -28.77
N GLU A 434 -11.61 27.15 -28.39
CA GLU A 434 -11.77 26.55 -27.07
C GLU A 434 -11.07 27.39 -25.98
N ALA A 435 -11.75 27.55 -24.85
CA ALA A 435 -11.29 28.32 -23.69
C ALA A 435 -11.13 27.46 -22.43
N ASN A 436 -11.62 26.21 -22.47
CA ASN A 436 -11.48 25.26 -21.36
C ASN A 436 -10.04 24.76 -21.22
N TYR A 437 -9.48 24.91 -20.01
CA TYR A 437 -8.12 24.50 -19.67
C TYR A 437 -7.84 23.01 -19.92
N GLU A 438 -8.69 22.10 -19.44
CA GLU A 438 -8.45 20.65 -19.55
C GLU A 438 -8.41 20.20 -21.01
N THR A 439 -9.25 20.82 -21.82
CA THR A 439 -9.28 20.59 -23.26
C THR A 439 -8.06 21.21 -23.94
N LEU A 440 -7.63 22.42 -23.58
CA LEU A 440 -6.42 23.05 -24.12
C LEU A 440 -5.15 22.22 -23.89
N VAL A 441 -5.01 21.59 -22.72
CA VAL A 441 -3.86 20.70 -22.43
C VAL A 441 -3.87 19.46 -23.34
N LYS A 442 -5.02 18.80 -23.49
CA LYS A 442 -5.15 17.66 -24.42
C LYS A 442 -4.81 18.08 -25.85
N LEU A 443 -5.35 19.22 -26.25
CA LEU A 443 -5.14 19.87 -27.53
C LEU A 443 -3.66 20.18 -27.85
N GLN A 444 -2.77 20.33 -26.86
CA GLN A 444 -1.33 20.56 -27.14
C GLN A 444 -0.65 19.33 -27.76
N ILE A 445 -1.08 18.12 -27.39
CA ILE A 445 -0.48 16.85 -27.84
C ILE A 445 -1.11 16.38 -29.17
N ASN A 446 -2.40 16.67 -29.38
CA ASN A 446 -3.15 16.15 -30.52
C ASN A 446 -2.68 16.67 -31.89
N ARG A 447 -2.80 15.80 -32.88
CA ARG A 447 -2.51 16.10 -34.29
C ARG A 447 -3.70 16.81 -34.90
N ARG A 448 -3.45 17.94 -35.59
CA ARG A 448 -4.51 18.70 -36.27
C ARG A 448 -4.31 18.78 -37.77
N LEU A 449 -5.42 18.67 -38.49
CA LEU A 449 -5.51 18.90 -39.91
C LEU A 449 -6.55 20.00 -40.18
N VAL A 450 -6.07 21.14 -40.64
CA VAL A 450 -6.92 22.33 -40.89
C VAL A 450 -7.19 22.47 -42.38
N TYR A 451 -8.47 22.53 -42.74
CA TYR A 451 -8.89 22.81 -44.11
C TYR A 451 -8.95 24.33 -44.35
N LEU A 452 -8.23 24.80 -45.37
CA LEU A 452 -8.15 26.21 -45.71
C LEU A 452 -9.22 26.58 -46.74
N ARG A 453 -10.30 27.20 -46.28
CA ARG A 453 -11.36 27.75 -47.15
C ARG A 453 -11.07 29.23 -47.47
N GLY A 454 -11.06 29.60 -48.76
CA GLY A 454 -11.01 31.01 -49.19
C GLY A 454 -9.63 31.70 -49.19
N GLY A 455 -8.57 31.05 -49.68
CA GLY A 455 -7.30 31.74 -50.03
C GLY A 455 -6.37 32.15 -48.86
N SER A 456 -6.56 31.57 -47.66
CA SER A 456 -5.68 31.80 -46.50
C SER A 456 -4.27 31.21 -46.71
N LYS A 457 -3.21 31.96 -46.37
CA LYS A 457 -1.81 31.48 -46.50
C LYS A 457 -1.46 30.47 -45.40
N PRO A 458 -0.76 29.35 -45.70
CA PRO A 458 -0.35 28.37 -44.69
C PRO A 458 0.47 28.95 -43.52
N HIS A 459 1.29 29.98 -43.78
CA HIS A 459 2.13 30.64 -42.77
C HIS A 459 1.35 31.29 -41.64
N SER A 460 0.23 31.95 -41.94
CA SER A 460 -0.59 32.59 -40.92
C SER A 460 -1.30 31.57 -40.02
N VAL A 461 -1.47 30.34 -40.48
CA VAL A 461 -2.05 29.24 -39.69
C VAL A 461 -1.02 28.76 -38.66
N CYS A 462 0.23 28.48 -39.08
CA CYS A 462 1.28 28.05 -38.17
C CYS A 462 1.62 29.11 -37.11
N GLU A 463 1.64 30.39 -37.49
CA GLU A 463 1.87 31.49 -36.54
C GLU A 463 0.73 31.62 -35.52
N ARG A 464 -0.54 31.52 -35.97
CA ARG A 464 -1.72 31.59 -35.09
C ARG A 464 -1.77 30.44 -34.09
N TYR A 465 -1.49 29.22 -34.52
CA TYR A 465 -1.44 28.06 -33.62
C TYR A 465 -0.22 28.08 -32.70
N SER A 466 0.92 28.63 -33.14
CA SER A 466 2.08 28.86 -32.27
C SER A 466 1.79 29.87 -31.16
N GLN A 467 0.98 30.90 -31.41
CA GLN A 467 0.52 31.85 -30.37
C GLN A 467 -0.41 31.19 -29.34
N LYS A 468 -1.11 30.12 -29.73
CA LYS A 468 -1.91 29.28 -28.83
C LYS A 468 -1.10 28.16 -28.15
N GLU A 469 0.23 28.16 -28.31
CA GLU A 469 1.16 27.13 -27.82
C GLU A 469 0.80 25.71 -28.28
N GLN A 470 0.32 25.59 -29.51
CA GLN A 470 -0.08 24.34 -30.13
C GLN A 470 0.77 24.07 -31.37
N TYR A 471 1.62 23.03 -31.29
CA TYR A 471 2.70 22.86 -32.26
C TYR A 471 2.48 21.71 -33.27
N ASN A 472 1.57 20.77 -32.99
CA ASN A 472 1.29 19.60 -33.85
C ASN A 472 0.22 19.88 -34.92
N VAL A 473 0.50 20.84 -35.81
CA VAL A 473 -0.48 21.34 -36.80
C VAL A 473 0.00 21.11 -38.23
N ALA A 474 -0.92 20.64 -39.08
CA ALA A 474 -0.78 20.56 -40.52
C ALA A 474 -1.99 21.18 -41.24
N ALA A 475 -1.79 21.74 -42.42
CA ALA A 475 -2.84 22.41 -43.20
C ALA A 475 -2.97 21.83 -44.62
N ILE A 476 -4.21 21.82 -45.11
CA ILE A 476 -4.61 21.38 -46.45
C ILE A 476 -5.35 22.50 -47.18
N ALA A 477 -4.99 22.73 -48.44
CA ALA A 477 -5.62 23.73 -49.32
C ALA A 477 -6.80 23.17 -50.13
N GLU A 478 -7.65 24.06 -50.67
CA GLU A 478 -8.83 23.72 -51.49
C GLU A 478 -8.51 22.86 -52.72
N ASP A 479 -7.27 22.92 -53.23
CA ASP A 479 -6.79 22.18 -54.40
C ASP A 479 -6.15 20.82 -54.08
N PHE A 480 -6.32 20.31 -52.86
CA PHE A 480 -5.71 19.07 -52.38
C PHE A 480 -5.92 17.87 -53.30
N ASP A 481 -7.11 17.74 -53.90
CA ASP A 481 -7.44 16.67 -54.84
C ASP A 481 -6.50 16.65 -56.07
N ARG A 482 -5.87 17.78 -56.39
CA ARG A 482 -4.88 17.93 -57.47
C ARG A 482 -3.44 17.99 -56.97
N SER A 483 -3.18 18.69 -55.87
CA SER A 483 -1.82 18.99 -55.40
C SER A 483 -1.20 17.93 -54.49
N LYS A 484 -2.01 17.13 -53.77
CA LYS A 484 -1.56 16.09 -52.81
C LYS A 484 -0.45 16.53 -51.83
N THR A 485 -0.35 17.82 -51.56
CA THR A 485 0.72 18.42 -50.74
C THR A 485 0.16 18.83 -49.38
N ILE A 486 0.88 18.56 -48.30
CA ILE A 486 0.52 18.93 -46.92
C ILE A 486 1.55 19.92 -46.40
N TYR A 487 1.09 21.01 -45.79
CA TYR A 487 1.96 22.00 -45.15
C TYR A 487 2.06 21.71 -43.65
N ALA A 488 3.23 21.29 -43.17
CA ALA A 488 3.47 20.97 -41.77
C ALA A 488 4.18 22.13 -41.04
N CYS A 489 3.73 22.46 -39.82
CA CYS A 489 4.34 23.52 -39.02
C CYS A 489 5.61 23.03 -38.30
N ARG A 490 6.68 23.83 -38.33
CA ARG A 490 8.01 23.56 -37.71
C ARG A 490 8.49 24.76 -36.90
N HIS A 491 8.22 24.79 -35.59
CA HIS A 491 8.48 25.89 -34.67
C HIS A 491 9.95 26.31 -34.57
N PHE A 492 10.89 25.35 -34.51
CA PHE A 492 12.32 25.65 -34.36
C PHE A 492 13.06 25.91 -35.71
N LYS A 493 12.36 25.84 -36.86
CA LYS A 493 12.90 26.09 -38.21
C LYS A 493 12.45 27.45 -38.73
N ASN A 494 13.28 28.13 -39.53
CA ASN A 494 12.92 29.41 -40.17
C ASN A 494 13.07 29.31 -41.70
N PRO A 495 12.00 29.43 -42.51
CA PRO A 495 10.60 29.66 -42.14
C PRO A 495 9.95 28.47 -41.40
N ASN A 496 8.92 28.75 -40.60
CA ASN A 496 8.25 27.79 -39.70
C ASN A 496 7.33 26.76 -40.41
N ILE A 497 7.57 26.49 -41.69
CA ILE A 497 6.78 25.59 -42.54
C ILE A 497 7.71 24.64 -43.29
N GLU A 498 7.24 23.41 -43.44
CA GLU A 498 7.81 22.40 -44.31
C GLU A 498 6.72 21.84 -45.22
N GLU A 499 6.99 21.85 -46.54
CA GLU A 499 6.13 21.23 -47.54
C GLU A 499 6.41 19.72 -47.57
N VAL A 500 5.39 18.91 -47.30
CA VAL A 500 5.49 17.45 -47.28
C VAL A 500 4.57 16.89 -48.36
N SER A 501 5.17 16.28 -49.38
CA SER A 501 4.43 15.51 -50.39
C SER A 501 4.03 14.16 -49.81
N LEU A 502 2.78 13.73 -50.04
CA LEU A 502 2.30 12.40 -49.63
C LEU A 502 3.02 11.24 -50.34
N LEU A 503 3.80 11.52 -51.38
CA LEU A 503 4.62 10.56 -52.11
C LEU A 503 5.98 10.31 -51.45
N ASP A 504 6.46 11.25 -50.63
CA ASP A 504 7.71 11.12 -49.89
C ASP A 504 7.42 10.53 -48.51
N SER A 505 8.22 9.58 -48.04
CA SER A 505 8.03 8.89 -46.75
C SER A 505 8.34 9.75 -45.51
N ASN A 506 8.24 11.08 -45.63
CA ASN A 506 8.56 12.01 -44.56
C ASN A 506 7.38 12.16 -43.58
N PRO A 507 7.64 12.14 -42.26
CA PRO A 507 6.57 12.27 -41.26
C PRO A 507 5.98 13.69 -41.24
N VAL A 508 4.65 13.77 -41.41
CA VAL A 508 3.89 15.04 -41.36
C VAL A 508 3.96 15.66 -39.95
N PHE A 509 3.71 14.86 -38.91
CA PHE A 509 3.79 15.29 -37.50
C PHE A 509 5.08 14.77 -36.86
N ILE A 510 5.84 15.65 -36.20
CA ILE A 510 7.07 15.31 -35.46
C ILE A 510 7.01 15.89 -34.05
N GLU A 511 7.66 15.25 -33.09
CA GLU A 511 7.82 15.79 -31.73
C GLU A 511 8.95 16.83 -31.70
N GLN A 512 8.57 18.10 -31.72
CA GLN A 512 9.51 19.21 -31.96
C GLN A 512 10.37 19.51 -30.74
N PHE A 513 9.89 19.24 -29.53
CA PHE A 513 10.62 19.54 -28.28
C PHE A 513 11.63 18.47 -27.86
N ARG A 514 11.81 17.40 -28.65
CA ARG A 514 12.93 16.46 -28.47
C ARG A 514 14.29 17.12 -28.67
N ASN A 515 14.36 18.22 -29.42
CA ASN A 515 15.57 19.03 -29.58
C ASN A 515 15.17 20.51 -29.64
N MET A 516 15.45 21.24 -28.56
CA MET A 516 15.11 22.66 -28.42
C MET A 516 16.16 23.59 -29.04
N HIS A 517 17.23 23.06 -29.63
CA HIS A 517 18.28 23.82 -30.31
C HIS A 517 18.88 24.97 -29.48
N GLY A 518 19.09 24.72 -28.18
CA GLY A 518 19.69 25.68 -27.24
C GLY A 518 18.74 26.73 -26.68
N LYS A 519 17.43 26.64 -26.95
CA LYS A 519 16.43 27.55 -26.37
C LYS A 519 16.39 27.45 -24.84
N PRO A 520 16.15 28.57 -24.12
CA PRO A 520 16.16 28.58 -22.66
C PRO A 520 14.88 27.97 -22.08
N ILE A 521 15.03 27.25 -20.97
CA ILE A 521 13.97 26.85 -20.04
C ILE A 521 14.10 27.75 -18.81
N ARG A 522 13.07 28.53 -18.52
CA ARG A 522 13.04 29.46 -17.38
C ARG A 522 12.81 28.71 -16.09
N THR A 523 13.72 28.84 -15.12
CA THR A 523 13.66 28.08 -13.87
C THR A 523 14.13 28.90 -12.67
N ALA A 524 13.62 28.56 -11.48
CA ALA A 524 14.08 29.11 -10.21
C ALA A 524 14.21 27.99 -9.18
N ALA A 525 15.19 28.07 -8.29
CA ALA A 525 15.49 27.04 -7.30
C ALA A 525 15.18 27.48 -5.86
N ASP A 526 14.67 26.54 -5.04
CA ASP A 526 14.34 26.80 -3.65
C ASP A 526 15.55 26.95 -2.70
N LEU A 527 16.72 26.51 -3.17
CA LEU A 527 17.99 26.40 -2.43
C LEU A 527 17.85 25.66 -1.08
N LEU A 528 16.85 24.78 -0.97
CA LEU A 528 16.63 23.97 0.22
C LEU A 528 17.47 22.70 0.13
N SER A 529 18.51 22.61 0.94
CA SER A 529 19.37 21.42 0.98
C SER A 529 18.62 20.21 1.55
N PRO A 530 18.68 19.02 0.92
CA PRO A 530 19.51 18.64 -0.23
C PRO A 530 18.80 18.66 -1.60
N ARG A 531 17.60 19.26 -1.69
CA ARG A 531 16.78 19.28 -2.91
C ARG A 531 17.47 20.05 -4.03
N SER A 532 17.91 21.26 -3.70
CA SER A 532 18.64 22.13 -4.58
C SER A 532 19.69 22.92 -3.79
N MET A 533 20.88 23.03 -4.36
CA MET A 533 22.06 23.65 -3.77
C MET A 533 22.81 24.36 -4.89
N ILE A 534 23.24 25.59 -4.65
CA ILE A 534 24.00 26.37 -5.64
C ILE A 534 25.50 26.18 -5.43
N TYR A 535 26.24 26.05 -6.53
CA TYR A 535 27.69 26.00 -6.54
C TYR A 535 28.27 26.73 -7.76
N MET A 536 29.52 27.16 -7.67
CA MET A 536 30.25 27.74 -8.79
C MET A 536 30.99 26.62 -9.52
N ASP A 537 30.76 26.47 -10.83
CA ASP A 537 31.50 25.49 -11.62
C ASP A 537 32.96 25.93 -11.75
N ALA A 538 33.89 25.08 -11.31
CA ALA A 538 35.33 25.35 -11.35
C ALA A 538 35.86 25.45 -12.80
N LYS A 539 35.15 24.89 -13.80
CA LYS A 539 35.59 24.89 -15.20
C LYS A 539 35.02 26.06 -16.00
N THR A 540 33.74 26.39 -15.81
CA THR A 540 33.07 27.45 -16.61
C THR A 540 32.94 28.78 -15.87
N GLY A 541 33.08 28.79 -14.54
CA GLY A 541 32.85 29.97 -13.71
C GLY A 541 31.37 30.36 -13.56
N GLU A 542 30.45 29.57 -14.14
CA GLU A 542 29.02 29.81 -14.09
C GLU A 542 28.40 29.27 -12.79
N ARG A 543 27.31 29.90 -12.36
CA ARG A 543 26.50 29.44 -11.23
C ARG A 543 25.65 28.26 -11.69
N LYS A 544 25.85 27.10 -11.08
CA LYS A 544 25.07 25.87 -11.34
C LYS A 544 24.37 25.40 -10.08
N THR A 545 23.35 24.59 -10.27
CA THR A 545 22.60 23.95 -9.18
C THR A 545 22.89 22.46 -9.16
N THR A 546 22.87 21.87 -7.97
CA THR A 546 22.96 20.42 -7.74
C THR A 546 22.03 20.02 -6.60
N GLY A 547 21.87 18.73 -6.35
CA GLY A 547 20.85 18.17 -5.46
C GLY A 547 19.84 17.35 -6.24
N TYR A 548 19.04 16.55 -5.53
CA TYR A 548 18.25 15.51 -6.20
C TYR A 548 17.12 16.09 -7.09
N VAL A 549 16.57 17.26 -6.76
CA VAL A 549 15.58 17.95 -7.62
C VAL A 549 16.26 18.77 -8.70
N ALA A 550 17.37 19.44 -8.38
CA ALA A 550 18.12 20.20 -9.36
C ALA A 550 18.70 19.31 -10.47
N ASN A 551 19.22 18.14 -10.12
CA ASN A 551 19.78 17.18 -11.07
C ASN A 551 18.71 16.63 -12.02
N LEU A 552 17.45 16.47 -11.58
CA LEU A 552 16.33 16.09 -12.45
C LEU A 552 16.15 17.12 -13.58
N VAL A 553 16.12 18.41 -13.24
CA VAL A 553 15.92 19.50 -14.22
C VAL A 553 17.15 19.71 -15.10
N ASN A 554 18.36 19.64 -14.51
CA ASN A 554 19.62 19.75 -15.26
C ASN A 554 19.72 18.66 -16.34
N THR A 555 19.49 17.40 -15.97
CA THR A 555 19.56 16.26 -16.89
C THR A 555 18.45 16.31 -17.94
N PHE A 556 17.29 16.90 -17.63
CA PHE A 556 16.24 17.13 -18.61
C PHE A 556 16.68 18.14 -19.67
N ALA A 557 17.25 19.28 -19.27
CA ALA A 557 17.74 20.29 -20.19
C ALA A 557 18.84 19.75 -21.12
N GLU A 558 19.75 18.93 -20.58
CA GLU A 558 20.77 18.23 -21.38
C GLU A 558 20.13 17.27 -22.40
N ARG A 559 19.11 16.51 -21.99
CA ARG A 559 18.40 15.54 -22.86
C ARG A 559 17.71 16.20 -24.05
N VAL A 560 17.07 17.35 -23.84
CA VAL A 560 16.34 18.05 -24.91
C VAL A 560 17.19 19.10 -25.63
N ASN A 561 18.50 19.16 -25.38
CA ASN A 561 19.41 20.16 -25.93
C ASN A 561 18.90 21.60 -25.72
N ALA A 562 18.54 21.92 -24.47
CA ALA A 562 18.08 23.24 -24.03
C ALA A 562 19.09 23.89 -23.08
N THR A 563 18.99 25.21 -22.90
CA THR A 563 19.75 25.97 -21.89
C THR A 563 18.87 26.25 -20.67
N LEU A 564 19.45 26.36 -19.47
CA LEU A 564 18.71 26.72 -18.26
C LEU A 564 18.91 28.20 -17.93
N GLU A 565 17.81 28.94 -17.86
CA GLU A 565 17.82 30.31 -17.36
C GLU A 565 17.42 30.30 -15.88
N LEU A 566 18.43 30.27 -15.01
CA LEU A 566 18.27 30.15 -13.56
C LEU A 566 18.10 31.52 -12.89
N GLU A 567 16.92 31.75 -12.31
CA GLU A 567 16.66 32.88 -11.42
C GLU A 567 16.90 32.48 -9.96
N VAL A 568 17.68 33.31 -9.24
CA VAL A 568 18.02 33.07 -7.83
C VAL A 568 17.23 34.02 -6.94
N LEU A 569 16.29 33.47 -6.18
CA LEU A 569 15.46 34.23 -5.25
C LEU A 569 16.13 34.35 -3.88
N ALA A 570 16.11 35.54 -3.29
CA ALA A 570 16.74 35.83 -1.98
C ALA A 570 15.72 36.01 -0.83
N ASN A 571 14.47 35.61 -1.02
CA ASN A 571 13.34 36.00 -0.18
C ASN A 571 12.98 35.00 0.92
N LYS A 572 12.17 35.44 1.90
CA LYS A 572 11.74 34.65 3.08
C LYS A 572 10.77 33.50 2.78
N LEU A 573 10.09 33.53 1.63
CA LEU A 573 9.02 32.60 1.25
C LEU A 573 9.30 31.92 -0.10
N ILE A 574 10.53 31.44 -0.29
CA ILE A 574 11.09 30.98 -1.57
C ILE A 574 10.14 29.98 -2.29
N VAL A 575 9.66 28.95 -1.60
CA VAL A 575 8.76 27.95 -2.21
C VAL A 575 7.43 28.57 -2.65
N LYS A 576 6.84 29.48 -1.86
CA LYS A 576 5.57 30.14 -2.22
C LYS A 576 5.75 31.10 -3.40
N GLU A 577 6.89 31.76 -3.48
CA GLU A 577 7.22 32.68 -4.56
C GLU A 577 7.44 31.94 -5.88
N ILE A 578 8.21 30.85 -5.88
CA ILE A 578 8.39 30.00 -7.07
C ILE A 578 7.03 29.51 -7.59
N LEU A 579 6.15 29.04 -6.70
CA LEU A 579 4.79 28.63 -7.07
C LEU A 579 3.99 29.78 -7.68
N GLY A 580 4.07 30.98 -7.11
CA GLY A 580 3.42 32.16 -7.67
C GLY A 580 4.00 32.60 -9.03
N MET A 581 5.30 32.44 -9.24
CA MET A 581 5.94 32.73 -10.53
C MET A 581 5.54 31.71 -11.61
N VAL A 582 5.39 30.44 -11.23
CA VAL A 582 4.86 29.39 -12.11
C VAL A 582 3.39 29.65 -12.45
N GLU A 583 2.58 30.04 -11.47
CA GLU A 583 1.16 30.41 -11.65
C GLU A 583 1.00 31.62 -12.59
N ASN A 584 1.91 32.60 -12.50
CA ASN A 584 1.95 33.77 -13.38
C ASN A 584 2.70 33.54 -14.71
N GLU A 585 3.05 32.29 -15.05
CA GLU A 585 3.74 31.89 -16.28
C GLU A 585 5.13 32.54 -16.52
N GLN A 586 5.75 33.04 -15.46
CA GLN A 586 7.09 33.62 -15.49
C GLN A 586 8.18 32.54 -15.54
N LEU A 587 7.90 31.35 -14.98
CA LEU A 587 8.77 30.18 -14.99
C LEU A 587 8.14 29.04 -15.77
N ASP A 588 8.98 28.24 -16.44
CA ASP A 588 8.55 27.03 -17.15
C ASP A 588 8.54 25.82 -16.20
N ILE A 589 9.61 25.65 -15.40
CA ILE A 589 9.80 24.56 -14.43
C ILE A 589 10.41 25.13 -13.15
N GLY A 590 9.81 24.90 -11.98
CA GLY A 590 10.40 25.27 -10.70
C GLY A 590 11.27 24.15 -10.11
N ILE A 591 12.52 24.45 -9.74
CA ILE A 591 13.39 23.54 -8.99
C ILE A 591 13.03 23.60 -7.50
N THR A 592 11.88 23.02 -7.17
CA THR A 592 11.33 22.91 -5.82
C THR A 592 10.35 21.75 -5.78
N LEU A 593 9.86 21.40 -4.60
CA LEU A 593 8.80 20.41 -4.43
C LEU A 593 7.58 20.99 -3.71
N GLU A 594 6.43 20.84 -4.34
CA GLU A 594 5.13 21.13 -3.76
C GLU A 594 4.54 19.88 -3.12
N SER A 595 3.98 20.03 -1.92
CA SER A 595 3.33 18.94 -1.21
C SER A 595 1.84 18.85 -1.52
N SER A 596 1.32 17.63 -1.56
CA SER A 596 -0.11 17.32 -1.67
C SER A 596 -1.01 17.93 -0.58
N PHE A 597 -0.47 18.55 0.48
CA PHE A 597 -1.29 19.37 1.40
C PHE A 597 -1.87 20.64 0.72
N ARG A 598 -1.39 21.01 -0.46
CA ARG A 598 -1.79 22.19 -1.25
C ARG A 598 -2.55 21.86 -2.54
N MET A 599 -3.42 20.85 -2.51
CA MET A 599 -4.24 20.33 -3.65
C MET A 599 -5.17 21.33 -4.39
N THR A 600 -4.96 22.64 -4.30
CA THR A 600 -5.67 23.64 -5.11
C THR A 600 -5.16 23.76 -6.54
N PHE A 601 -3.98 23.19 -6.88
CA PHE A 601 -3.37 23.38 -8.22
C PHE A 601 -2.76 22.10 -8.82
N ILE A 602 -3.60 21.12 -9.16
CA ILE A 602 -3.17 19.95 -9.97
C ILE A 602 -2.58 20.42 -11.32
N ASP A 603 -3.14 21.50 -11.86
CA ASP A 603 -2.78 22.10 -13.15
C ASP A 603 -1.29 22.50 -13.27
N ILE A 604 -0.70 22.98 -12.16
CA ILE A 604 0.69 23.44 -12.13
C ILE A 604 1.64 22.42 -11.48
N SER A 605 1.19 21.21 -11.15
CA SER A 605 2.00 20.19 -10.50
C SER A 605 2.35 19.06 -11.46
N SER A 606 3.62 18.64 -11.55
CA SER A 606 4.03 17.43 -12.30
C SER A 606 3.39 16.15 -11.74
N TYR A 607 3.60 15.03 -12.43
CA TYR A 607 3.39 13.72 -11.81
C TYR A 607 4.17 13.64 -10.47
N PRO A 608 3.66 12.93 -9.44
CA PRO A 608 4.37 12.79 -8.17
C PRO A 608 5.82 12.33 -8.34
N TYR A 609 6.77 13.17 -7.92
CA TYR A 609 8.19 12.85 -7.97
C TYR A 609 8.63 12.03 -6.76
N ILE A 610 8.19 12.39 -5.54
CA ILE A 610 8.56 11.66 -4.32
C ILE A 610 7.34 11.27 -3.51
N LEU A 611 7.33 10.00 -3.09
CA LEU A 611 6.41 9.42 -2.11
C LEU A 611 7.13 9.40 -0.75
N THR A 612 6.59 10.10 0.25
CA THR A 612 7.24 10.20 1.56
C THR A 612 6.22 10.31 2.69
N SER A 613 6.67 10.17 3.94
CA SER A 613 5.85 10.42 5.13
C SER A 613 6.17 11.78 5.73
N TYR A 614 5.25 12.32 6.53
CA TYR A 614 5.42 13.61 7.21
C TYR A 614 5.15 13.44 8.70
N CYS A 615 6.23 13.35 9.49
CA CYS A 615 6.18 12.93 10.89
C CYS A 615 7.07 13.79 11.78
N LEU A 616 6.95 13.58 13.09
CA LEU A 616 7.76 14.26 14.08
C LEU A 616 9.17 13.64 14.19
N MET A 617 10.17 14.52 14.14
CA MET A 617 11.53 14.30 14.60
C MET A 617 11.57 14.67 16.08
N VAL A 618 11.58 13.65 16.92
CA VAL A 618 11.44 13.77 18.39
C VAL A 618 12.77 13.48 19.06
N GLN A 619 13.06 14.19 20.14
CA GLN A 619 14.28 13.97 20.92
C GLN A 619 14.27 12.60 21.58
N VAL A 620 15.41 11.91 21.61
CA VAL A 620 15.56 10.65 22.33
C VAL A 620 15.33 10.89 23.83
N PRO A 621 14.50 10.09 24.53
CA PRO A 621 14.24 10.28 25.96
C PRO A 621 15.51 10.15 26.80
N ALA A 622 15.61 10.94 27.87
CA ALA A 622 16.75 10.86 28.77
C ALA A 622 16.70 9.56 29.59
N LYS A 623 17.87 9.03 29.96
CA LYS A 623 17.95 7.92 30.90
C LYS A 623 17.64 8.40 32.32
N LEU A 624 16.95 7.57 33.11
CA LEU A 624 16.62 7.91 34.49
C LEU A 624 17.88 8.02 35.36
N PRO A 625 17.92 8.97 36.31
CA PRO A 625 19.01 9.08 37.27
C PRO A 625 18.98 7.91 38.27
N TYR A 626 20.17 7.48 38.70
CA TYR A 626 20.33 6.27 39.54
C TYR A 626 19.61 6.35 40.89
N ASN A 627 19.46 7.54 41.46
CA ASN A 627 18.73 7.76 42.72
C ASN A 627 17.24 7.35 42.66
N LEU A 628 16.60 7.41 41.50
CA LEU A 628 15.18 7.05 41.31
C LEU A 628 14.98 5.55 41.03
N VAL A 629 16.03 4.85 40.62
CA VAL A 629 15.98 3.42 40.26
C VAL A 629 15.51 2.57 41.46
N TYR A 630 15.96 2.87 42.67
CA TYR A 630 15.60 2.13 43.88
C TYR A 630 14.09 2.14 44.19
N ALA A 631 13.42 3.27 43.91
CA ALA A 631 11.98 3.41 44.12
C ALA A 631 11.18 2.78 42.97
N MET A 632 11.69 2.83 41.74
CA MET A 632 11.04 2.28 40.55
C MET A 632 10.91 0.75 40.59
N ILE A 633 11.88 0.03 41.18
CA ILE A 633 11.84 -1.44 41.28
C ILE A 633 10.69 -1.91 42.20
N ILE A 634 10.33 -1.11 43.21
CA ILE A 634 9.24 -1.43 44.16
C ILE A 634 7.95 -0.80 43.64
N ASP A 635 7.40 -1.38 42.58
CA ASP A 635 6.09 -0.98 42.04
C ASP A 635 4.98 -1.13 43.11
N PRO A 636 4.00 -0.21 43.19
CA PRO A 636 2.93 -0.26 44.20
C PRO A 636 2.15 -1.58 44.21
N LEU A 637 1.97 -2.20 43.05
CA LEU A 637 1.29 -3.48 42.92
C LEU A 637 2.16 -4.60 43.52
N VAL A 638 3.46 -4.60 43.21
CA VAL A 638 4.43 -5.55 43.77
C VAL A 638 4.50 -5.41 45.29
N LEU A 639 4.56 -4.18 45.81
CA LEU A 639 4.50 -3.91 47.26
C LEU A 639 3.19 -4.43 47.87
N GLY A 640 2.07 -4.25 47.18
CA GLY A 640 0.77 -4.80 47.57
C GLY A 640 0.76 -6.33 47.64
N ILE A 641 1.34 -7.01 46.65
CA ILE A 641 1.49 -8.47 46.64
C ILE A 641 2.37 -8.93 47.82
N ILE A 642 3.50 -8.26 48.06
CA ILE A 642 4.40 -8.56 49.17
C ILE A 642 3.67 -8.39 50.51
N LEU A 643 2.86 -7.33 50.67
CA LEU A 643 2.07 -7.09 51.87
C LEU A 643 0.97 -8.15 52.07
N VAL A 644 0.26 -8.54 51.01
CA VAL A 644 -0.74 -9.62 51.06
C VAL A 644 -0.08 -10.95 51.41
N LEU A 645 1.05 -11.28 50.78
CA LEU A 645 1.81 -12.49 51.07
C LEU A 645 2.30 -12.50 52.53
N PHE A 646 2.82 -11.37 53.01
CA PHE A 646 3.21 -11.19 54.41
C PHE A 646 2.04 -11.42 55.36
N CYS A 647 0.86 -10.86 55.09
CA CYS A 647 -0.34 -11.05 55.90
C CYS A 647 -0.80 -12.53 55.90
N LEU A 648 -0.83 -13.17 54.73
CA LEU A 648 -1.20 -14.59 54.59
C LEU A 648 -0.24 -15.50 55.37
N LEU A 649 1.07 -15.30 55.22
CA LEU A 649 2.08 -16.06 55.94
C LEU A 649 2.00 -15.80 57.46
N SER A 650 1.72 -14.56 57.87
CA SER A 650 1.52 -14.21 59.28
C SER A 650 0.30 -14.92 59.89
N VAL A 651 -0.83 -14.98 59.17
CA VAL A 651 -2.03 -15.72 59.59
C VAL A 651 -1.76 -17.22 59.68
N LEU A 652 -1.10 -17.79 58.67
CA LEU A 652 -0.74 -19.21 58.63
C LEU A 652 0.20 -19.60 59.78
N LEU A 653 1.19 -18.76 60.10
CA LEU A 653 2.11 -18.97 61.22
C LEU A 653 1.39 -18.92 62.58
N ILE A 654 0.52 -17.93 62.80
CA ILE A 654 -0.25 -17.80 64.06
C ILE A 654 -1.20 -18.99 64.24
N TYR A 655 -1.93 -19.35 63.18
CA TYR A 655 -2.86 -20.48 63.20
C TYR A 655 -2.14 -21.81 63.45
N SER A 656 -1.03 -22.06 62.74
CA SER A 656 -0.30 -23.32 62.86
C SER A 656 0.45 -23.49 64.19
N GLN A 657 0.76 -22.41 64.91
CA GLN A 657 1.51 -22.48 66.16
C GLN A 657 0.61 -22.85 67.36
N LYS A 658 -0.66 -22.43 67.36
CA LYS A 658 -1.59 -22.65 68.50
C LYS A 658 -2.84 -23.46 68.17
N MET A 659 -3.12 -23.77 66.90
CA MET A 659 -4.33 -24.50 66.45
C MET A 659 -5.64 -23.86 66.99
N SER A 660 -5.63 -22.55 67.22
CA SER A 660 -6.74 -21.77 67.78
C SER A 660 -6.82 -20.41 67.09
N TRP A 661 -8.04 -19.93 66.84
CA TRP A 661 -8.32 -18.62 66.23
C TRP A 661 -8.30 -17.46 67.25
N GLN A 662 -8.08 -17.75 68.54
CA GLN A 662 -8.24 -16.76 69.63
C GLN A 662 -7.18 -15.64 69.64
N ASP A 663 -6.03 -15.81 68.98
CA ASP A 663 -4.92 -14.84 68.98
C ASP A 663 -4.81 -13.98 67.71
N LEU A 664 -5.78 -14.06 66.81
CA LEU A 664 -5.82 -13.26 65.58
C LEU A 664 -6.27 -11.83 65.87
N SER A 665 -5.38 -11.05 66.49
CA SER A 665 -5.50 -9.60 66.54
C SER A 665 -4.89 -8.99 65.27
N LEU A 666 -5.46 -7.88 64.81
CA LEU A 666 -4.94 -7.14 63.66
C LEU A 666 -3.47 -6.73 63.88
N ALA A 667 -3.12 -6.34 65.12
CA ALA A 667 -1.75 -5.99 65.49
C ALA A 667 -0.78 -7.18 65.39
N ASN A 668 -1.21 -8.39 65.78
CA ASN A 668 -0.38 -9.59 65.70
C ASN A 668 -0.15 -10.04 64.25
N ILE A 669 -1.08 -9.75 63.35
CA ILE A 669 -0.95 -10.06 61.91
C ILE A 669 -0.03 -9.04 61.23
N LEU A 670 -0.24 -7.74 61.47
CA LEU A 670 0.52 -6.66 60.83
C LEU A 670 1.94 -6.49 61.39
N LEU A 671 2.20 -6.88 62.65
CA LEU A 671 3.50 -6.75 63.31
C LEU A 671 4.12 -8.13 63.64
N ASN A 672 3.88 -9.14 62.80
CA ASN A 672 4.49 -10.45 62.99
C ASN A 672 5.99 -10.42 62.65
N ASP A 673 6.83 -10.26 63.67
CA ASP A 673 8.30 -10.19 63.56
C ASP A 673 8.92 -11.39 62.81
N LYS A 674 8.40 -12.61 63.02
CA LYS A 674 8.94 -13.82 62.38
C LYS A 674 8.67 -13.86 60.88
N SER A 675 7.46 -13.45 60.48
CA SER A 675 7.06 -13.39 59.07
C SER A 675 7.83 -12.29 58.34
N LEU A 676 8.00 -11.12 58.99
CA LEU A 676 8.68 -9.97 58.40
C LEU A 676 10.18 -10.24 58.20
N ARG A 677 10.87 -10.72 59.24
CA ARG A 677 12.28 -11.12 59.15
C ARG A 677 12.48 -12.23 58.15
N GLY A 678 11.60 -13.23 58.15
CA GLY A 678 11.70 -14.36 57.23
C GLY A 678 11.50 -13.97 55.77
N LEU A 679 10.58 -13.06 55.46
CA LEU A 679 10.38 -12.57 54.09
C LEU A 679 11.55 -11.72 53.60
N LEU A 680 12.12 -10.88 54.49
CA LEU A 680 13.31 -10.06 54.23
C LEU A 680 14.63 -10.85 54.23
N GLY A 681 14.61 -12.16 54.48
CA GLY A 681 15.81 -13.01 54.47
C GLY A 681 16.69 -12.87 55.71
N GLN A 682 16.16 -12.30 56.80
CA GLN A 682 16.85 -12.18 58.08
C GLN A 682 16.64 -13.44 58.93
N SER A 683 17.64 -13.76 59.76
CA SER A 683 17.58 -14.90 60.68
C SER A 683 16.58 -14.67 61.83
N PHE A 684 15.82 -15.70 62.20
CA PHE A 684 14.91 -15.70 63.34
C PHE A 684 14.92 -17.07 64.04
N PRO A 685 14.53 -17.15 65.34
CA PRO A 685 14.62 -18.40 66.12
C PRO A 685 13.56 -19.44 65.71
N PHE A 686 14.00 -20.66 65.45
CA PHE A 686 13.15 -21.80 65.06
C PHE A 686 12.69 -22.62 66.27
N PRO A 687 11.40 -22.99 66.39
CA PRO A 687 10.91 -23.76 67.54
C PRO A 687 11.38 -25.22 67.50
N LEU A 688 11.91 -25.72 68.63
CA LEU A 688 12.46 -27.08 68.76
C LEU A 688 11.43 -28.21 68.51
N ASN A 689 10.16 -28.00 68.87
CA ASN A 689 9.06 -28.96 68.71
C ASN A 689 8.09 -28.59 67.57
N ALA A 690 8.61 -28.34 66.36
CA ALA A 690 7.80 -27.92 65.22
C ALA A 690 7.02 -29.08 64.56
N SER A 691 5.71 -28.90 64.36
CA SER A 691 4.85 -29.83 63.62
C SER A 691 5.23 -29.89 62.12
N LYS A 692 4.86 -30.97 61.42
CA LYS A 692 5.12 -31.11 59.97
C LYS A 692 4.53 -29.95 59.15
N LYS A 693 3.35 -29.45 59.55
CA LYS A 693 2.67 -28.30 58.93
C LYS A 693 3.46 -26.99 59.13
N LEU A 694 3.97 -26.76 60.34
CA LEU A 694 4.77 -25.58 60.65
C LEU A 694 6.12 -25.58 59.92
N ARG A 695 6.77 -26.76 59.80
CA ARG A 695 7.99 -26.93 58.99
C ARG A 695 7.78 -26.55 57.53
N LEU A 696 6.66 -27.01 56.93
CA LEU A 696 6.30 -26.67 55.55
C LEU A 696 6.12 -25.15 55.35
N ILE A 697 5.45 -24.47 56.29
CA ILE A 697 5.25 -23.01 56.22
C ILE A 697 6.61 -22.27 56.25
N PHE A 698 7.54 -22.70 57.09
CA PHE A 698 8.89 -22.12 57.12
C PHE A 698 9.69 -22.42 55.84
N THR A 699 9.53 -23.60 55.24
CA THR A 699 10.12 -23.89 53.92
C THR A 699 9.57 -22.95 52.84
N ILE A 700 8.25 -22.72 52.82
CA ILE A 700 7.59 -21.79 51.89
C ILE A 700 8.10 -20.35 52.12
N LEU A 701 8.21 -19.92 53.37
CA LEU A 701 8.76 -18.60 53.73
C LEU A 701 10.21 -18.43 53.23
N CYS A 702 11.03 -19.47 53.35
CA CYS A 702 12.41 -19.48 52.86
C CYS A 702 12.48 -19.32 51.33
N PHE A 703 11.70 -20.13 50.58
CA PHE A 703 11.63 -20.00 49.12
C PHE A 703 11.13 -18.63 48.68
N ALA A 704 10.08 -18.11 49.35
CA ALA A 704 9.55 -16.78 49.06
C ALA A 704 10.62 -15.68 49.25
N SER A 705 11.42 -15.79 50.31
CA SER A 705 12.51 -14.85 50.58
C SER A 705 13.64 -14.90 49.55
N ILE A 706 14.08 -16.12 49.18
CA ILE A 706 15.10 -16.30 48.14
C ILE A 706 14.63 -15.68 46.83
N MET A 707 13.39 -15.98 46.42
CA MET A 707 12.82 -15.42 45.19
C MET A 707 12.76 -13.89 45.25
N LEU A 708 12.23 -13.31 46.34
CA LEU A 708 12.09 -11.85 46.47
C LEU A 708 13.44 -11.13 46.41
N ASN A 709 14.44 -11.62 47.16
CA ASN A 709 15.77 -11.01 47.19
C ASN A 709 16.53 -11.15 45.87
N THR A 710 16.48 -12.34 45.25
CA THR A 710 17.14 -12.58 43.95
C THR A 710 16.50 -11.78 42.82
N MET A 711 15.17 -11.65 42.80
CA MET A 711 14.48 -10.81 41.81
C MET A 711 14.86 -9.34 41.96
N TYR A 712 14.84 -8.81 43.19
CA TYR A 712 15.20 -7.41 43.43
C TYR A 712 16.65 -7.11 43.02
N ASP A 713 17.60 -7.99 43.36
CA ASP A 713 19.01 -7.85 42.99
C ASP A 713 19.21 -7.91 41.46
N ALA A 714 18.54 -8.83 40.78
CA ALA A 714 18.61 -8.94 39.32
C ALA A 714 18.08 -7.67 38.60
N TYR A 715 16.96 -7.12 39.06
CA TYR A 715 16.43 -5.86 38.52
C TYR A 715 17.37 -4.68 38.77
N LEU A 716 17.93 -4.58 39.99
CA LEU A 716 18.85 -3.53 40.35
C LEU A 716 20.14 -3.55 39.50
N GLN A 717 20.74 -4.73 39.33
CA GLN A 717 21.94 -4.90 38.50
C GLN A 717 21.67 -4.57 37.03
N SER A 718 20.52 -4.99 36.50
CA SER A 718 20.11 -4.66 35.13
C SER A 718 19.98 -3.14 34.93
N PHE A 719 19.27 -2.45 35.82
CA PHE A 719 19.07 -1.00 35.74
C PHE A 719 20.33 -0.17 36.02
N PHE A 720 21.31 -0.69 36.75
CA PHE A 720 22.62 -0.04 36.85
C PHE A 720 23.47 -0.16 35.58
N THR A 721 23.31 -1.27 34.85
CA THR A 721 24.03 -1.50 33.60
C THR A 721 23.49 -0.62 32.47
N ASN A 722 22.16 -0.55 32.33
CA ASN A 722 21.51 0.37 31.41
C ASN A 722 20.21 0.89 32.05
N PRO A 723 20.22 2.11 32.62
CA PRO A 723 19.04 2.64 33.28
C PRO A 723 17.89 2.78 32.28
N PRO A 724 16.65 2.46 32.71
CA PRO A 724 15.49 2.65 31.86
C PRO A 724 15.38 4.11 31.44
N SER A 725 15.02 4.32 30.18
CA SER A 725 14.73 5.65 29.65
C SER A 725 13.39 6.15 30.17
N GLU A 726 13.24 7.47 30.17
CA GLU A 726 11.91 8.08 30.25
C GLU A 726 11.00 7.51 29.15
N PRO A 727 9.69 7.39 29.41
CA PRO A 727 8.74 6.91 28.42
C PRO A 727 8.76 7.79 27.17
N GLU A 728 8.77 7.14 26.01
CA GLU A 728 8.66 7.82 24.72
C GLU A 728 7.31 8.51 24.57
N ILE A 729 7.26 9.54 23.70
CA ILE A 729 6.00 10.21 23.36
C ILE A 729 5.19 9.26 22.48
N GLY A 730 4.11 8.70 23.04
CA GLY A 730 3.25 7.73 22.37
C GLY A 730 2.10 8.33 21.56
N SER A 731 1.70 9.57 21.85
CA SER A 731 0.57 10.24 21.19
C SER A 731 0.81 11.75 20.99
N PHE A 732 0.01 12.38 20.12
CA PHE A 732 0.06 13.83 19.90
C PHE A 732 -0.42 14.63 21.12
N GLU A 733 -1.31 14.07 21.94
CA GLU A 733 -1.81 14.69 23.17
C GLU A 733 -0.72 14.79 24.25
N ASP A 734 0.20 13.84 24.25
CA ASP A 734 1.27 13.72 25.26
C ASP A 734 2.43 14.72 25.03
N ILE A 735 2.48 15.40 23.89
CA ILE A 735 3.60 16.30 23.54
C ILE A 735 3.78 17.42 24.59
N GLY A 736 2.68 17.97 25.11
CA GLY A 736 2.71 19.01 26.14
C GLY A 736 3.07 18.51 27.54
N SER A 737 3.06 17.20 27.80
CA SER A 737 3.35 16.66 29.14
C SER A 737 4.82 16.81 29.57
N TYR A 738 5.74 16.94 28.61
CA TYR A 738 7.19 17.03 28.86
C TYR A 738 7.77 18.44 28.70
N ASN A 739 6.94 19.50 28.59
CA ASN A 739 7.37 20.89 28.35
C ASN A 739 8.27 21.08 27.10
N ARG A 740 8.11 20.23 26.08
CA ARG A 740 8.92 20.30 24.84
C ARG A 740 8.03 20.72 23.67
N ARG A 741 8.19 21.97 23.22
CA ARG A 741 7.41 22.55 22.12
C ARG A 741 7.81 21.98 20.76
N ILE A 742 6.88 21.99 19.81
CA ILE A 742 7.16 21.68 18.40
C ILE A 742 7.43 22.98 17.63
N ALA A 743 8.58 23.08 17.00
CA ALA A 743 8.89 24.17 16.08
C ALA A 743 8.35 23.86 14.68
N MET A 744 7.46 24.70 14.18
CA MET A 744 6.89 24.60 12.83
C MET A 744 6.87 25.96 12.14
N SER A 745 6.90 25.95 10.82
CA SER A 745 6.67 27.18 10.07
C SER A 745 5.18 27.50 9.94
N ALA A 746 4.87 28.79 9.79
CA ALA A 746 3.52 29.25 9.47
C ALA A 746 2.98 28.64 8.16
N LEU A 747 3.86 28.29 7.22
CA LEU A 747 3.47 27.65 5.95
C LEU A 747 2.99 26.21 6.17
N GLU A 748 3.70 25.43 6.99
CA GLU A 748 3.34 24.05 7.35
C GLU A 748 2.04 24.02 8.17
N VAL A 749 1.92 24.90 9.16
CA VAL A 749 0.71 25.02 10.00
C VAL A 749 -0.51 25.35 9.16
N ASN A 750 -0.40 26.35 8.26
CA ASN A 750 -1.50 26.71 7.37
C ASN A 750 -1.90 25.55 6.43
N GLY A 751 -0.93 24.75 5.98
CA GLY A 751 -1.21 23.54 5.18
C GLY A 751 -2.03 22.53 5.96
N LEU A 752 -1.60 22.18 7.18
CA LEU A 752 -2.29 21.21 8.04
C LEU A 752 -3.70 21.67 8.43
N ILE A 753 -3.86 22.96 8.75
CA ILE A 753 -5.16 23.58 9.05
C ILE A 753 -6.09 23.50 7.83
N LYS A 754 -5.60 23.88 6.64
CA LYS A 754 -6.40 23.82 5.39
C LYS A 754 -6.87 22.42 5.07
N THR A 755 -6.02 21.41 5.28
CA THR A 755 -6.37 20.00 5.05
C THR A 755 -7.22 19.37 6.17
N ASN A 756 -7.56 20.15 7.19
CA ASN A 756 -8.35 19.69 8.32
C ASN A 756 -7.79 18.43 9.00
N ASN A 757 -6.47 18.40 9.21
CA ASN A 757 -5.77 17.22 9.73
C ASN A 757 -6.21 16.90 11.17
N SER A 758 -6.63 15.66 11.44
CA SER A 758 -7.12 15.22 12.76
C SER A 758 -6.04 15.26 13.83
N HIS A 759 -4.86 14.72 13.52
CA HIS A 759 -3.73 14.64 14.44
C HIS A 759 -3.18 16.01 14.83
N PHE A 760 -3.20 16.98 13.90
CA PHE A 760 -2.80 18.35 14.23
C PHE A 760 -3.74 19.02 15.25
N ARG A 761 -5.03 18.66 15.28
CA ARG A 761 -6.01 19.21 16.25
C ARG A 761 -5.84 18.67 17.66
N GLU A 762 -5.19 17.53 17.81
CA GLU A 762 -4.90 16.91 19.13
C GLU A 762 -3.81 17.69 19.87
N ILE A 763 -3.00 18.50 19.16
CA ILE A 763 -1.92 19.29 19.73
C ILE A 763 -2.46 20.62 20.28
N ARG A 764 -2.10 20.96 21.52
CA ARG A 764 -2.46 22.25 22.12
C ARG A 764 -1.64 23.38 21.50
N VAL A 765 -2.26 24.55 21.36
CA VAL A 765 -1.60 25.74 20.78
C VAL A 765 -0.38 26.16 21.59
N ASP A 766 -0.41 26.02 22.91
CA ASP A 766 0.70 26.38 23.81
C ASP A 766 1.93 25.47 23.66
N ASP A 767 1.75 24.29 23.04
CA ASP A 767 2.80 23.30 22.76
C ASP A 767 3.47 23.56 21.39
N LEU A 768 3.04 24.58 20.65
CA LEU A 768 3.55 24.94 19.33
C LEU A 768 4.35 26.25 19.36
N GLU A 769 5.50 26.25 18.69
CA GLU A 769 6.28 27.45 18.38
C GLU A 769 6.24 27.69 16.87
N ILE A 770 5.51 28.73 16.45
CA ILE A 770 5.28 29.02 15.02
C ILE A 770 6.22 30.11 14.56
N PHE A 771 7.04 29.80 13.56
CA PHE A 771 7.95 30.74 12.93
C PHE A 771 7.40 31.23 11.59
N ASP A 772 7.46 32.53 11.34
CA ASP A 772 7.08 33.10 10.04
C ASP A 772 8.07 32.73 8.92
N ASN A 773 9.35 32.58 9.28
CA ASN A 773 10.44 32.36 8.32
C ASN A 773 10.84 30.88 8.27
N MET A 774 10.51 30.22 7.16
CA MET A 774 10.80 28.80 6.92
C MET A 774 12.29 28.42 7.07
N PRO A 775 13.24 29.15 6.45
CA PRO A 775 14.67 28.88 6.59
C PRO A 775 15.19 28.94 8.04
N GLU A 776 14.55 29.69 8.93
CA GLU A 776 14.98 29.82 10.33
C GLU A 776 14.71 28.54 11.11
N VAL A 777 13.52 27.97 10.97
CA VAL A 777 13.16 26.65 11.53
C VAL A 777 14.10 25.58 11.00
N TYR A 778 14.38 25.62 9.70
CA TYR A 778 15.26 24.64 9.07
C TYR A 778 16.67 24.74 9.59
N LYS A 779 17.18 25.96 9.84
CA LYS A 779 18.50 26.16 10.46
C LYS A 779 18.56 25.61 11.89
N LEU A 780 17.51 25.78 12.69
CA LEU A 780 17.43 25.21 14.05
C LEU A 780 17.40 23.69 14.01
N ARG A 781 16.61 23.12 13.09
CA ARG A 781 16.49 21.68 12.85
C ARG A 781 17.82 21.08 12.37
N ASP A 782 18.47 21.71 11.40
CA ASP A 782 19.77 21.30 10.84
C ASP A 782 20.90 21.39 11.88
N ALA A 783 20.76 22.28 12.86
CA ALA A 783 21.69 22.42 13.98
C ALA A 783 21.39 21.47 15.15
N PHE A 784 20.39 20.58 15.04
CA PHE A 784 19.97 19.63 16.09
C PHE A 784 19.68 20.32 17.43
N ASN A 785 19.02 21.49 17.39
CA ASN A 785 18.72 22.24 18.61
C ASN A 785 17.68 21.50 19.48
N LEU A 786 18.09 21.11 20.69
CA LEU A 786 17.32 20.34 21.68
C LEU A 786 16.24 21.15 22.44
N SER A 787 16.03 22.43 22.12
CA SER A 787 14.94 23.21 22.72
C SER A 787 13.57 22.86 22.14
N TYR A 788 13.50 22.21 20.97
CA TYR A 788 12.26 21.91 20.26
C TYR A 788 12.26 20.49 19.70
N ASN A 789 11.07 19.95 19.48
CA ASN A 789 10.82 18.87 18.52
C ASN A 789 10.52 19.48 17.14
N TYR A 790 10.79 18.73 16.06
CA TYR A 790 10.61 19.26 14.70
C TYR A 790 9.70 18.38 13.88
N VAL A 791 9.13 18.96 12.83
CA VAL A 791 8.51 18.21 11.74
C VAL A 791 9.53 17.92 10.66
N VAL A 792 9.47 16.73 10.07
CA VAL A 792 10.36 16.35 8.98
C VAL A 792 9.66 15.39 8.01
N THR A 793 10.02 15.47 6.74
CA THR A 793 9.62 14.47 5.75
C THR A 793 10.57 13.27 5.78
N GLY A 794 10.08 12.09 5.43
CA GLY A 794 10.88 10.86 5.42
C GLY A 794 12.13 10.92 4.52
N ASP A 795 12.08 11.66 3.40
CA ASP A 795 13.21 11.89 2.51
C ASP A 795 14.29 12.76 3.17
N ARG A 796 13.87 13.81 3.91
CA ARG A 796 14.81 14.65 4.65
C ARG A 796 15.37 13.95 5.89
N TRP A 797 14.58 13.10 6.56
CA TRP A 797 15.03 12.31 7.71
C TRP A 797 16.22 11.41 7.36
N ARG A 798 16.27 10.83 6.16
CA ARG A 798 17.40 9.99 5.72
C ARG A 798 18.74 10.70 5.90
N SER A 799 18.85 11.96 5.48
CA SER A 799 20.09 12.73 5.65
C SER A 799 20.46 12.97 7.13
N TYR A 800 19.47 13.18 8.00
CA TYR A 800 19.72 13.34 9.44
C TYR A 800 20.12 12.02 10.10
N ALA A 801 19.47 10.91 9.73
CA ALA A 801 19.80 9.59 10.24
C ALA A 801 21.25 9.23 9.89
N GLU A 802 21.67 9.47 8.64
CA GLU A 802 23.05 9.30 8.19
C GLU A 802 24.02 10.19 8.97
N LEU A 803 23.70 11.47 9.20
CA LEU A 803 24.57 12.36 9.98
C LEU A 803 24.70 11.89 11.45
N GLN A 804 23.61 11.40 12.06
CA GLN A 804 23.61 10.91 13.44
C GLN A 804 24.42 9.62 13.64
N THR A 805 24.76 8.87 12.59
CA THR A 805 25.66 7.69 12.70
C THR A 805 27.06 8.04 13.19
N ILE A 806 27.46 9.31 13.04
CA ILE A 806 28.75 9.85 13.47
C ILE A 806 28.71 10.31 14.93
N PHE A 807 27.51 10.49 15.50
CA PHE A 807 27.35 10.96 16.86
C PHE A 807 27.65 9.82 17.84
N LYS A 808 28.18 10.17 19.03
CA LYS A 808 28.36 9.16 20.09
C LYS A 808 27.03 8.51 20.49
N GLU A 809 25.98 9.31 20.59
CA GLU A 809 24.61 8.87 20.85
C GLU A 809 23.64 9.66 19.95
N PRO A 810 22.59 9.03 19.41
CA PRO A 810 21.57 9.72 18.63
C PRO A 810 20.79 10.67 19.54
N VAL A 811 20.52 11.87 19.04
CA VAL A 811 19.82 12.93 19.79
C VAL A 811 18.33 13.04 19.42
N PHE A 812 17.98 12.62 18.21
CA PHE A 812 16.59 12.54 17.75
C PHE A 812 16.31 11.20 17.09
N TYR A 813 15.04 10.80 17.13
CA TYR A 813 14.50 9.67 16.39
C TYR A 813 13.30 10.13 15.54
N TYR A 814 12.97 9.32 14.54
CA TYR A 814 11.81 9.55 13.67
C TYR A 814 10.61 8.79 14.22
N ALA A 815 9.65 9.52 14.77
CA ALA A 815 8.46 8.96 15.40
C ALA A 815 7.46 8.52 14.31
N ARG A 816 7.55 7.25 13.89
CA ARG A 816 6.66 6.65 12.88
C ARG A 816 5.20 6.58 13.31
N ASP A 817 4.96 6.61 14.61
CA ASP A 817 3.62 6.62 15.19
C ASP A 817 3.05 8.05 15.31
N LEU A 818 3.90 9.07 15.26
CA LEU A 818 3.53 10.49 15.32
C LEU A 818 3.68 11.14 13.94
N CYS A 819 2.88 10.66 13.00
CA CYS A 819 2.82 11.17 11.63
C CYS A 819 1.54 11.96 11.37
N PHE A 820 1.67 13.19 10.85
CA PHE A 820 0.52 13.93 10.33
C PHE A 820 -0.04 13.28 9.06
N SER A 821 0.83 12.67 8.27
CA SER A 821 0.44 11.75 7.19
C SER A 821 1.52 10.70 6.97
N ARG A 822 1.09 9.45 6.79
CA ARG A 822 1.98 8.33 6.45
C ARG A 822 2.35 8.30 4.96
N LEU A 823 1.60 9.01 4.13
CA LEU A 823 1.84 9.11 2.70
C LEU A 823 1.50 10.53 2.21
N ILE A 824 2.51 11.23 1.71
CA ILE A 824 2.39 12.49 1.00
C ILE A 824 3.14 12.37 -0.32
N PHE A 825 2.62 13.08 -1.32
CA PHE A 825 3.22 13.17 -2.65
C PHE A 825 3.88 14.54 -2.77
N LEU A 826 5.10 14.56 -3.29
CA LEU A 826 5.83 15.77 -3.62
C LEU A 826 6.00 15.86 -5.13
N SER A 827 5.48 16.93 -5.73
CA SER A 827 5.53 17.18 -7.18
C SER A 827 6.38 18.40 -7.52
N VAL A 828 6.93 18.43 -8.73
CA VAL A 828 7.68 19.57 -9.27
C VAL A 828 6.66 20.55 -9.88
N PRO A 829 6.69 21.85 -9.54
CA PRO A 829 5.78 22.79 -10.15
C PRO A 829 6.18 23.12 -11.59
N LEU A 830 5.21 23.07 -12.49
CA LEU A 830 5.31 23.27 -13.92
C LEU A 830 4.36 24.37 -14.37
N ARG A 831 4.75 25.14 -15.39
CA ARG A 831 3.86 26.10 -16.03
C ARG A 831 2.58 25.42 -16.51
N ARG A 832 1.44 26.09 -16.32
CA ARG A 832 0.11 25.59 -16.65
C ARG A 832 -0.02 25.06 -18.09
N HIS A 833 0.54 25.78 -19.07
CA HIS A 833 0.50 25.41 -20.50
C HIS A 833 1.86 24.93 -21.04
N LEU A 834 2.64 24.19 -20.26
CA LEU A 834 3.97 23.74 -20.69
C LEU A 834 3.91 22.76 -21.90
N PRO A 835 4.41 23.11 -23.10
CA PRO A 835 4.19 22.33 -24.33
C PRO A 835 4.88 20.97 -24.38
N TYR A 836 5.91 20.79 -23.55
CA TYR A 836 6.74 19.59 -23.46
C TYR A 836 6.61 18.91 -22.10
N ARG A 837 5.48 19.14 -21.42
CA ARG A 837 5.18 18.55 -20.11
C ARG A 837 5.30 17.02 -20.11
N HIS A 838 4.77 16.36 -21.14
CA HIS A 838 4.84 14.91 -21.28
C HIS A 838 6.29 14.40 -21.37
N LEU A 839 7.18 15.14 -22.04
CA LEU A 839 8.60 14.78 -22.11
C LEU A 839 9.28 14.91 -20.75
N PHE A 840 8.90 15.91 -19.95
CA PHE A 840 9.43 16.09 -18.60
C PHE A 840 8.92 15.00 -17.65
N ASP A 841 7.62 14.69 -17.67
CA ASP A 841 7.03 13.62 -16.86
C ASP A 841 7.64 12.25 -17.24
N GLU A 842 7.82 11.96 -18.53
CA GLU A 842 8.49 10.75 -19.02
C GLU A 842 9.96 10.67 -18.54
N HIS A 843 10.71 11.77 -18.66
CA HIS A 843 12.09 11.84 -18.18
C HIS A 843 12.18 11.54 -16.68
N MET A 844 11.29 12.13 -15.90
CA MET A 844 11.22 11.92 -14.45
C MET A 844 10.95 10.47 -14.08
N MET A 845 9.97 9.81 -14.73
CA MET A 845 9.71 8.38 -14.53
C MET A 845 10.94 7.53 -14.87
N GLN A 846 11.61 7.81 -15.98
CA GLN A 846 12.83 7.10 -16.37
C GLN A 846 13.97 7.32 -15.35
N GLN A 847 14.13 8.52 -14.78
CA GLN A 847 15.12 8.75 -13.71
C GLN A 847 14.85 7.88 -12.47
N HIS A 848 13.58 7.58 -12.16
CA HIS A 848 13.22 6.63 -11.11
C HIS A 848 13.54 5.19 -11.50
N GLU A 849 13.17 4.76 -12.72
CA GLU A 849 13.42 3.41 -13.24
C GLU A 849 14.92 3.06 -13.23
N PHE A 850 15.77 4.01 -13.61
CA PHE A 850 17.23 3.83 -13.58
C PHE A 850 17.85 3.98 -12.18
N GLY A 851 17.06 4.37 -11.16
CA GLY A 851 17.53 4.51 -9.78
C GLY A 851 18.35 5.78 -9.49
N PHE A 852 18.44 6.74 -10.43
CA PHE A 852 19.21 7.97 -10.26
C PHE A 852 18.71 8.82 -9.08
N VAL A 853 17.39 8.85 -8.87
CA VAL A 853 16.79 9.61 -7.77
C VAL A 853 17.27 9.07 -6.40
N ASN A 854 17.30 7.75 -6.23
CA ASN A 854 17.82 7.12 -5.01
C ASN A 854 19.32 7.38 -4.83
N TYR A 855 20.09 7.33 -5.91
CA TYR A 855 21.53 7.64 -5.90
C TYR A 855 21.80 9.09 -5.48
N TRP A 856 21.10 10.07 -6.06
CA TRP A 856 21.26 11.48 -5.69
C TRP A 856 20.83 11.73 -4.23
N MET A 857 19.74 11.10 -3.77
CA MET A 857 19.30 11.23 -2.37
C MET A 857 20.30 10.64 -1.38
N SER A 858 20.92 9.48 -1.67
CA SER A 858 21.92 8.88 -0.77
C SER A 858 23.24 9.66 -0.73
N HIS A 859 23.63 10.28 -1.86
CA HIS A 859 24.86 11.08 -1.95
C HIS A 859 24.70 12.53 -1.47
N SER A 860 23.47 12.98 -1.31
CA SER A 860 23.12 14.35 -0.92
C SER A 860 23.85 14.86 0.33
N LEU A 861 24.07 14.01 1.35
CA LEU A 861 24.80 14.42 2.56
C LEU A 861 26.26 14.78 2.24
N PHE A 862 26.92 14.00 1.38
CA PHE A 862 28.30 14.26 0.97
C PHE A 862 28.40 15.54 0.13
N ASP A 863 27.42 15.79 -0.75
CA ASP A 863 27.35 17.04 -1.50
C ASP A 863 27.18 18.26 -0.58
N MET A 864 26.33 18.15 0.45
CA MET A 864 26.16 19.19 1.47
C MET A 864 27.46 19.46 2.23
N VAL A 865 28.21 18.42 2.59
CA VAL A 865 29.51 18.55 3.27
C VAL A 865 30.55 19.16 2.33
N ARG A 866 30.62 18.70 1.08
CA ARG A 866 31.53 19.22 0.05
C ARG A 866 31.32 20.70 -0.23
N LEU A 867 30.06 21.16 -0.21
CA LEU A 867 29.68 22.56 -0.38
C LEU A 867 29.80 23.40 0.90
N GLY A 868 30.22 22.80 2.02
CA GLY A 868 30.40 23.49 3.30
C GLY A 868 29.09 23.90 3.99
N LEU A 869 27.95 23.32 3.57
CA LEU A 869 26.62 23.62 4.12
C LEU A 869 26.36 22.87 5.44
N THR A 870 26.98 21.71 5.63
CA THR A 870 26.85 20.91 6.86
C THR A 870 28.22 20.40 7.32
N PRO A 871 28.59 20.62 8.59
CA PRO A 871 29.86 20.13 9.12
C PRO A 871 29.76 18.65 9.51
N LEU A 872 30.78 17.87 9.15
CA LEU A 872 30.92 16.47 9.54
C LEU A 872 31.50 16.37 10.97
N LYS A 873 30.70 16.70 11.98
CA LYS A 873 31.11 16.70 13.40
C LYS A 873 29.99 16.18 14.30
N ASP A 874 30.38 15.63 15.45
CA ASP A 874 29.43 15.24 16.48
C ASP A 874 28.74 16.49 17.07
N LEU A 875 27.42 16.58 16.86
CA LEU A 875 26.57 17.64 17.40
C LEU A 875 25.85 17.22 18.69
N SER A 876 26.02 15.97 19.13
CA SER A 876 25.53 15.55 20.44
C SER A 876 26.21 16.40 21.52
N ARG A 877 25.42 16.98 22.42
CA ARG A 877 25.93 17.60 23.65
C ARG A 877 25.86 16.54 24.72
N PRO A 878 26.91 15.72 24.95
CA PRO A 878 26.84 14.67 25.95
C PRO A 878 26.65 15.32 27.32
N LEU A 879 25.48 15.09 27.93
CA LEU A 879 25.34 15.21 29.38
C LEU A 879 26.34 14.24 29.98
N ALA A 880 27.08 14.69 31.00
CA ALA A 880 28.19 13.96 31.59
C ALA A 880 27.72 12.60 32.15
N TYR A 881 27.76 11.56 31.31
CA TYR A 881 27.57 10.18 31.73
C TYR A 881 28.76 9.78 32.60
N THR A 882 28.54 9.75 33.92
CA THR A 882 29.54 9.23 34.86
C THR A 882 29.20 7.77 35.18
N PRO A 883 30.06 6.80 34.84
CA PRO A 883 29.82 5.38 35.07
C PRO A 883 29.95 4.94 36.54
N SER A 884 29.93 5.89 37.49
CA SER A 884 30.18 5.66 38.91
C SER A 884 28.99 6.09 39.76
N LEU A 885 28.50 5.19 40.62
CA LEU A 885 27.53 5.51 41.67
C LEU A 885 28.12 6.54 42.64
N LEU A 886 27.37 7.62 42.88
CA LEU A 886 27.73 8.68 43.81
C LEU A 886 27.00 8.48 45.14
N MET A 887 27.53 9.06 46.23
CA MET A 887 26.87 9.00 47.53
C MET A 887 25.49 9.66 47.53
N ASP A 888 25.29 10.64 46.64
CA ASP A 888 24.02 11.31 46.42
C ASP A 888 22.93 10.34 45.93
N ASP A 889 23.31 9.29 45.19
CA ASP A 889 22.36 8.30 44.63
C ASP A 889 21.70 7.44 45.72
N ILE A 890 22.37 7.24 46.86
CA ILE A 890 21.87 6.43 48.00
C ILE A 890 21.30 7.33 49.12
N SER A 891 21.43 8.65 48.99
CA SER A 891 21.09 9.62 50.05
C SER A 891 19.64 9.52 50.53
N TRP A 892 18.70 9.18 49.64
CA TRP A 892 17.28 9.08 49.97
C TRP A 892 16.97 7.88 50.87
N ILE A 893 17.58 6.72 50.61
CA ILE A 893 17.44 5.51 51.43
C ILE A 893 17.97 5.74 52.84
N LEU A 894 19.12 6.41 52.95
CA LEU A 894 19.72 6.76 54.25
C LEU A 894 18.83 7.70 55.07
N LYS A 895 18.15 8.65 54.41
CA LYS A 895 17.18 9.55 55.08
C LYS A 895 15.97 8.77 55.62
N ILE A 896 15.42 7.83 54.85
CA ILE A 896 14.31 6.97 55.30
C ILE A 896 14.73 6.13 56.50
N TYR A 897 15.91 5.51 56.44
CA TYR A 897 16.46 4.73 57.55
C TYR A 897 16.60 5.58 58.82
N LEU A 898 17.16 6.78 58.71
CA LEU A 898 17.28 7.70 59.84
C LEU A 898 15.91 8.08 60.43
N ALA A 899 14.92 8.39 59.59
CA ALA A 899 13.57 8.71 60.02
C ALA A 899 12.90 7.55 60.77
N ALA A 900 13.08 6.31 60.28
CA ALA A 900 12.56 5.11 60.94
C ALA A 900 13.21 4.88 62.32
N VAL A 901 14.52 5.07 62.45
CA VAL A 901 15.23 4.97 63.73
C VAL A 901 14.71 6.00 64.73
N VAL A 902 14.53 7.26 64.30
CA VAL A 902 13.97 8.32 65.16
C VAL A 902 12.56 7.96 65.63
N LEU A 903 11.70 7.43 64.74
CA LEU A 903 10.36 7.00 65.10
C LEU A 903 10.38 5.86 66.14
N CYS A 904 11.25 4.85 65.96
CA CYS A 904 11.41 3.77 66.92
C CYS A 904 11.82 4.28 68.31
N VAL A 905 12.75 5.24 68.38
CA VAL A 905 13.17 5.86 69.65
C VAL A 905 12.00 6.60 70.31
N LEU A 906 11.20 7.34 69.55
CA LEU A 906 10.02 8.04 70.08
C LEU A 906 8.97 7.06 70.63
N CYS A 907 8.65 6.00 69.91
CA CYS A 907 7.73 4.96 70.38
C CYS A 907 8.22 4.32 71.69
N PHE A 908 9.52 4.01 71.78
CA PHE A 908 10.12 3.45 72.99
C PHE A 908 10.02 4.40 74.20
N LEU A 909 10.29 5.70 73.99
CA LEU A 909 10.13 6.71 75.04
C LEU A 909 8.68 6.86 75.50
N LEU A 910 7.71 6.76 74.58
CA LEU A 910 6.28 6.77 74.90
C LEU A 910 5.87 5.53 75.71
N GLU A 911 6.35 4.34 75.36
CA GLU A 911 6.08 3.11 76.13
C GLU A 911 6.60 3.23 77.57
N ILE A 912 7.83 3.73 77.75
CA ILE A 912 8.39 4.01 79.08
C ILE A 912 7.53 5.04 79.82
N GLY A 913 7.12 6.11 79.16
CA GLY A 913 6.26 7.15 79.73
C GLY A 913 4.91 6.62 80.21
N VAL A 914 4.26 5.78 79.40
CA VAL A 914 2.98 5.13 79.74
C VAL A 914 3.14 4.14 80.90
N ASP A 915 4.22 3.36 80.93
CA ASP A 915 4.47 2.43 82.05
C ASP A 915 4.77 3.19 83.35
N MET A 916 5.56 4.26 83.30
CA MET A 916 5.78 5.14 84.44
C MET A 916 4.49 5.80 84.92
N TRP A 917 3.60 6.23 84.01
CA TRP A 917 2.28 6.76 84.35
C TRP A 917 1.41 5.69 85.03
N LYS A 918 1.30 4.49 84.46
CA LYS A 918 0.52 3.37 85.03
C LYS A 918 1.03 3.00 86.41
N ARG A 919 2.35 2.96 86.62
CA ARG A 919 2.97 2.74 87.95
C ARG A 919 2.60 3.86 88.93
N ARG A 920 2.68 5.13 88.53
CA ARG A 920 2.25 6.28 89.36
C ARG A 920 0.77 6.22 89.76
N VAL A 921 -0.12 5.88 88.82
CA VAL A 921 -1.57 5.75 89.10
C VAL A 921 -1.85 4.57 90.05
N LYS A 922 -1.14 3.44 89.88
CA LYS A 922 -1.27 2.28 90.76
C LYS A 922 -0.78 2.57 92.19
N PHE A 923 0.29 3.35 92.35
CA PHE A 923 0.75 3.84 93.66
C PHE A 923 -0.23 4.83 94.30
N ARG A 924 -0.92 5.68 93.53
CA ARG A 924 -1.95 6.61 94.04
C ARG A 924 -3.22 5.91 94.54
N ASN A 925 -3.56 4.74 93.99
CA ASN A 925 -4.72 3.94 94.40
C ASN A 925 -4.45 2.99 95.58
N LEU A 926 -3.20 2.87 96.04
CA LEU A 926 -2.80 2.07 97.21
C LEU A 926 -2.65 2.92 98.50
N GLN A 927 -2.93 4.23 98.43
CA GLN A 927 -2.85 5.18 99.54
C GLN A 927 -4.21 5.73 100.01
N PHE A 928 -5.32 5.07 99.65
CA PHE A 928 -6.66 5.34 100.17
C PHE A 928 -7.26 4.10 100.82
#